data_AF-A0A848UQ72-F1
#
_entry.id   AF-A0A848UQ72-F1
#
_cell.length_a   1.000
_cell.length_b   1.000
_cell.length_c   1.000
_cell.angle_alpha   90.00
_cell.angle_beta   90.00
_cell.angle_gamma   90.00
#
_symmetry.space_group_name_H-M   'P 1'
#
loop_
_entity.id
_entity.type
_entity.pdbx_description
1 polymer ?
#
loop_
_entity_poly.entity_id
_entity_poly.type
_entity_poly.pdbx_seq_one_letter_code
_entity_poly.pdbx_strand_id
1 'polypeptide(L)'
;MFDYGDIPQKDPYFKVCLEREFFNDSQYEKYVKVKKGDVVLDIGASIGPFLYSIQDRNPKQVIAVEPFTSYHPLLSKNSGNLPLTLYKNAIGDNDTDIINLEWSSEKEQVKTISFKTIIQENNLDYVNFLKIDCEGGEYNIFTEENIDYLKNNIGYIVGEFHLNTLEMKTSFKQVYNLLTKHDFNFRVESVDGVDNTQWAKDDLEYVCNEKTQLILYIDNRKMKKLLYIAPHLSTGGLPQYLVKKVELLKNEFEIYVVEWSNHSGGVLVVQRDKILNLIDSDKFFELKEDKMELINIIDKVQPDIVHLEEIPEYFMDFEVARKIYREDRPYFLVETSHDSSYDTTNKSFFPDKFLFVSEWQVQQYKDVDVPAKVVYYPIEYQDRPDRTEALEYLGLDPNKKHILHVGLFTPRKNQAEFFEYAKMLPEYEFHCVGNQAGNFKHYWEPLMEDKPDNVTWWNERKDVDNFYKAMDLFLFTSRGTNNDKETMPLVIRESISWNMNLLIYNLPVYLNYFDQFDNVDYLDFTDKEKNAQIIKAQLGDGTVVNTQKEAFIISTYPITDSIINTTLDCVKSVQKHGHKVILTSHIPIPEVLQEVADYCVVDKNNILTKHTYYSNFYWNSDLYNAHLNLRGEENDVYHGPTVYTNYYNGASLASELGFSKLFFLNYDYLLQDNNEIKNISNILNKKDYYFGNHHPSEGDALFTYFFAAKTKPFINTLPVIENATQYDALMEIYGAESNGLENLFYYIFKNQDLYRVSEEDFKLLSKQIFAHQDFSRVEYFTVLPTNIPNHFVPYFYISNSKDSRTVYYKVYKNGELVIDRELEINQKYSFWDLIRFEGECKIEFNIGNSSGLLETKTFNIDQNYFNNILPNNGHFEWKGEMPKSKIKLMHLVTEPDTNEKEKRSVENIKEFCQLTGIKYEQRINKIWTETPPKGTCNRPDDVQDVPGYYKLAPGHYGCYKAHTDAILAESNKDYDYVLIFEGDVIVDSPFSELRQSLDRFSRLAKENDQDIIGFGNPWKNRNLNGPKVEDIYTNVTPFIPAQSYLINNNKLYYIQDKINTTPWDAFDMWVCNVAGLKVGTAEKIYTKHLPGFSIIEQEFKGMDENSPEIYTS
;
A
#
# COMPACT_ATOMS: atom_id res chain seq x y z
N MET A 1 11.61 -12.76 -7.08
CA MET A 1 11.16 -11.91 -5.97
C MET A 1 12.14 -12.13 -4.82
N PHE A 2 12.55 -11.06 -4.15
CA PHE A 2 13.50 -11.12 -3.03
C PHE A 2 12.89 -11.88 -1.85
N ASP A 3 13.65 -12.77 -1.20
CA ASP A 3 13.16 -13.57 -0.09
C ASP A 3 13.56 -12.97 1.26
N TYR A 4 12.58 -12.53 2.03
CA TYR A 4 12.77 -11.98 3.37
C TYR A 4 12.83 -13.05 4.47
N GLY A 5 12.52 -14.32 4.15
CA GLY A 5 12.34 -15.39 5.14
C GLY A 5 11.27 -15.06 6.19
N ASP A 6 11.46 -15.56 7.42
CA ASP A 6 10.56 -15.30 8.54
C ASP A 6 10.84 -13.97 9.29
N ILE A 7 11.80 -13.17 8.79
CA ILE A 7 12.24 -11.93 9.46
C ILE A 7 11.09 -10.91 9.62
N PRO A 8 10.19 -10.69 8.62
CA PRO A 8 9.08 -9.74 8.79
C PRO A 8 8.12 -10.10 9.93
N GLN A 9 8.09 -11.35 10.39
CA GLN A 9 7.28 -11.78 11.54
C GLN A 9 7.96 -11.42 12.88
N LYS A 10 9.30 -11.37 12.89
CA LYS A 10 10.11 -11.03 14.08
C LYS A 10 10.35 -9.52 14.21
N ASP A 11 10.56 -8.85 13.08
CA ASP A 11 10.83 -7.42 12.98
C ASP A 11 10.17 -6.86 11.69
N PRO A 12 8.94 -6.35 11.79
CA PRO A 12 8.25 -5.75 10.65
C PRO A 12 8.95 -4.51 10.08
N TYR A 13 9.74 -3.80 10.89
CA TYR A 13 10.43 -2.58 10.47
C TYR A 13 11.60 -2.89 9.53
N PHE A 14 12.28 -4.02 9.77
CA PHE A 14 13.39 -4.50 8.95
C PHE A 14 13.03 -4.62 7.47
N LYS A 15 11.86 -5.18 7.14
CA LYS A 15 11.40 -5.29 5.75
C LYS A 15 11.23 -3.93 5.10
N VAL A 16 10.62 -2.99 5.81
CA VAL A 16 10.34 -1.64 5.30
C VAL A 16 11.63 -0.87 5.02
N CYS A 17 12.64 -0.99 5.89
CA CYS A 17 13.95 -0.39 5.67
C CYS A 17 14.62 -0.92 4.40
N LEU A 18 14.70 -2.25 4.26
CA LEU A 18 15.32 -2.87 3.09
C LEU A 18 14.60 -2.51 1.79
N GLU A 19 13.25 -2.47 1.80
CA GLU A 19 12.47 -2.07 0.63
C GLU A 19 12.75 -0.63 0.21
N ARG A 20 12.80 0.28 1.18
CA ARG A 20 13.11 1.68 0.92
C ARG A 20 14.53 1.84 0.37
N GLU A 21 15.54 1.36 1.09
CA GLU A 21 16.95 1.65 0.80
C GLU A 21 17.44 1.00 -0.50
N PHE A 22 17.09 -0.27 -0.74
CA PHE A 22 17.65 -1.03 -1.85
C PHE A 22 16.76 -1.03 -3.10
N PHE A 23 15.44 -1.04 -2.95
CA PHE A 23 14.53 -1.20 -4.09
C PHE A 23 13.84 0.09 -4.51
N ASN A 24 13.37 0.90 -3.57
CA ASN A 24 12.68 2.16 -3.90
C ASN A 24 13.68 3.27 -4.21
N ASP A 25 14.63 3.51 -3.30
CA ASP A 25 15.56 4.64 -3.40
C ASP A 25 16.83 4.26 -4.18
N SER A 26 17.10 2.96 -4.31
CA SER A 26 18.35 2.44 -4.91
C SER A 26 19.59 3.16 -4.38
N GLN A 27 19.62 3.42 -3.06
CA GLN A 27 20.55 4.33 -2.39
C GLN A 27 22.01 4.06 -2.78
N TYR A 28 22.41 2.79 -2.77
CA TYR A 28 23.78 2.39 -3.06
C TYR A 28 24.15 2.52 -4.54
N GLU A 29 23.19 2.41 -5.47
CA GLU A 29 23.42 2.57 -6.92
C GLU A 29 22.96 3.94 -7.46
N LYS A 30 22.77 4.93 -6.57
CA LYS A 30 22.22 6.26 -6.92
C LYS A 30 23.01 6.97 -8.02
N TYR A 31 24.35 6.95 -7.94
CA TYR A 31 25.22 7.66 -8.88
C TYR A 31 25.96 6.75 -9.86
N VAL A 32 26.31 5.55 -9.43
CA VAL A 32 27.05 4.57 -10.23
C VAL A 32 26.35 3.23 -10.07
N LYS A 33 26.19 2.51 -11.18
CA LYS A 33 25.58 1.17 -11.21
C LYS A 33 26.63 0.10 -11.46
N VAL A 34 26.43 -1.09 -10.91
CA VAL A 34 27.26 -2.26 -11.20
C VAL A 34 27.07 -2.67 -12.66
N LYS A 35 28.19 -2.90 -13.36
CA LYS A 35 28.23 -3.27 -14.77
C LYS A 35 28.75 -4.70 -14.95
N LYS A 36 28.52 -5.23 -16.16
CA LYS A 36 29.03 -6.54 -16.55
C LYS A 36 30.56 -6.58 -16.46
N GLY A 37 31.07 -7.59 -15.78
CA GLY A 37 32.51 -7.80 -15.60
C GLY A 37 33.12 -7.05 -14.42
N ASP A 38 32.33 -6.33 -13.63
CA ASP A 38 32.82 -5.64 -12.43
C ASP A 38 33.24 -6.61 -11.33
N VAL A 39 34.23 -6.19 -10.53
CA VAL A 39 34.58 -6.79 -9.24
C VAL A 39 33.86 -6.01 -8.14
N VAL A 40 33.01 -6.68 -7.37
CA VAL A 40 32.14 -6.07 -6.36
C VAL A 40 32.51 -6.56 -4.97
N LEU A 41 32.64 -5.64 -4.01
CA LEU A 41 32.83 -5.92 -2.59
C LEU A 41 31.66 -5.33 -1.80
N ASP A 42 30.92 -6.17 -1.08
CA ASP A 42 29.74 -5.82 -0.29
C ASP A 42 30.00 -6.10 1.19
N ILE A 43 30.20 -5.05 1.98
CA ILE A 43 30.48 -5.14 3.42
C ILE A 43 29.20 -4.85 4.20
N GLY A 44 28.75 -5.84 4.99
CA GLY A 44 27.45 -5.89 5.63
C GLY A 44 26.34 -6.21 4.64
N ALA A 45 26.47 -7.41 4.05
CA ALA A 45 25.57 -7.87 3.00
C ALA A 45 24.18 -8.29 3.52
N SER A 46 23.99 -8.42 4.84
CA SER A 46 22.71 -8.75 5.47
C SER A 46 22.11 -10.03 4.88
N ILE A 47 20.82 -10.06 4.59
CA ILE A 47 20.17 -11.17 3.86
C ILE A 47 20.31 -11.08 2.33
N GLY A 48 21.24 -10.26 1.82
CA GLY A 48 21.58 -10.10 0.40
C GLY A 48 20.72 -9.19 -0.46
N PRO A 49 20.09 -8.09 0.02
CA PRO A 49 19.25 -7.22 -0.82
C PRO A 49 20.02 -6.52 -1.95
N PHE A 50 21.23 -6.03 -1.68
CA PHE A 50 22.11 -5.48 -2.72
C PHE A 50 22.57 -6.54 -3.71
N LEU A 51 22.96 -7.72 -3.23
CA LEU A 51 23.34 -8.84 -4.11
C LEU A 51 22.19 -9.23 -5.03
N TYR A 52 20.95 -9.23 -4.53
CA TYR A 52 19.76 -9.48 -5.33
C TYR A 52 19.56 -8.41 -6.42
N SER A 53 19.78 -7.12 -6.12
CA SER A 53 19.58 -6.04 -7.10
C SER A 53 20.56 -6.09 -8.28
N ILE A 54 21.72 -6.74 -8.11
CA ILE A 54 22.77 -6.81 -9.14
C ILE A 54 22.86 -8.15 -9.88
N GLN A 55 21.97 -9.12 -9.62
CA GLN A 55 22.06 -10.48 -10.18
C GLN A 55 22.15 -10.52 -11.71
N ASP A 56 21.33 -9.70 -12.38
CA ASP A 56 21.26 -9.67 -13.86
C ASP A 56 22.42 -8.90 -14.52
N ARG A 57 23.33 -8.32 -13.71
CA ARG A 57 24.45 -7.52 -14.20
C ARG A 57 25.66 -8.37 -14.59
N ASN A 58 25.70 -9.63 -14.16
CA ASN A 58 26.79 -10.57 -14.46
C ASN A 58 28.19 -10.01 -14.11
N PRO A 59 28.41 -9.64 -12.82
CA PRO A 59 29.72 -9.21 -12.34
C PRO A 59 30.73 -10.37 -12.45
N LYS A 60 32.01 -10.03 -12.59
CA LYS A 60 33.10 -11.01 -12.71
C LYS A 60 33.34 -11.75 -11.40
N GLN A 61 33.28 -11.03 -10.28
CA GLN A 61 33.57 -11.55 -8.94
C GLN A 61 32.79 -10.73 -7.91
N VAL A 62 32.21 -11.39 -6.93
CA VAL A 62 31.50 -10.74 -5.82
C VAL A 62 32.05 -11.27 -4.51
N ILE A 63 32.42 -10.38 -3.61
CA ILE A 63 32.86 -10.72 -2.25
C ILE A 63 31.88 -10.06 -1.29
N ALA A 64 31.30 -10.84 -0.39
CA ALA A 64 30.38 -10.34 0.64
C ALA A 64 30.91 -10.62 2.04
N VAL A 65 30.66 -9.71 2.97
CA VAL A 65 30.99 -9.85 4.39
C VAL A 65 29.69 -9.76 5.19
N GLU A 66 29.32 -10.83 5.89
CA GLU A 66 28.14 -10.88 6.75
C GLU A 66 28.40 -11.72 8.01
N PRO A 67 28.45 -11.10 9.20
CA PRO A 67 28.79 -11.81 10.43
C PRO A 67 27.68 -12.73 10.96
N PHE A 68 26.39 -12.42 10.79
CA PHE A 68 25.31 -13.18 11.45
C PHE A 68 25.03 -14.51 10.78
N THR A 69 25.19 -15.60 11.54
CA THR A 69 25.00 -16.97 11.04
C THR A 69 23.57 -17.21 10.57
N SER A 70 22.58 -16.56 11.20
CA SER A 70 21.17 -16.66 10.85
C SER A 70 20.84 -16.07 9.46
N TYR A 71 21.67 -15.16 8.92
CA TYR A 71 21.43 -14.52 7.63
C TYR A 71 22.02 -15.27 6.43
N HIS A 72 23.06 -16.09 6.63
CA HIS A 72 23.79 -16.75 5.54
C HIS A 72 22.91 -17.59 4.59
N PRO A 73 21.91 -18.37 5.07
CA PRO A 73 21.06 -19.15 4.16
C PRO A 73 20.23 -18.28 3.22
N LEU A 74 19.66 -17.18 3.74
CA LEU A 74 18.86 -16.24 2.95
C LEU A 74 19.75 -15.44 2.00
N LEU A 75 20.89 -14.93 2.47
CA LEU A 75 21.88 -14.26 1.62
C LEU A 75 22.27 -15.15 0.45
N SER A 76 22.63 -16.41 0.70
CA SER A 76 23.04 -17.35 -0.35
C SER A 76 21.92 -17.63 -1.36
N LYS A 77 20.67 -17.68 -0.90
CA LYS A 77 19.50 -17.82 -1.77
C LYS A 77 19.28 -16.55 -2.61
N ASN A 78 19.33 -15.39 -1.97
CA ASN A 78 19.12 -14.09 -2.59
C ASN A 78 20.28 -13.62 -3.45
N SER A 79 21.47 -14.21 -3.35
CA SER A 79 22.58 -13.96 -4.27
C SER A 79 22.48 -14.73 -5.58
N GLY A 80 21.60 -15.74 -5.67
CA GLY A 80 21.34 -16.48 -6.89
C GLY A 80 22.61 -17.12 -7.47
N ASN A 81 22.90 -16.86 -8.75
CA ASN A 81 24.05 -17.42 -9.47
C ASN A 81 25.27 -16.50 -9.49
N LEU A 82 25.33 -15.48 -8.62
CA LEU A 82 26.49 -14.60 -8.56
C LEU A 82 27.77 -15.39 -8.19
N PRO A 83 28.94 -15.02 -8.74
CA PRO A 83 30.23 -15.61 -8.38
C PRO A 83 30.69 -15.13 -7.00
N LEU A 84 29.97 -15.57 -5.96
CA LEU A 84 30.04 -15.06 -4.59
C LEU A 84 31.08 -15.78 -3.73
N THR A 85 31.92 -15.01 -3.05
CA THR A 85 32.75 -15.44 -1.91
C THR A 85 32.24 -14.77 -0.64
N LEU A 86 31.78 -15.56 0.34
CA LEU A 86 31.18 -15.06 1.58
C LEU A 86 32.13 -15.20 2.77
N TYR A 87 32.45 -14.07 3.42
CA TYR A 87 33.15 -13.99 4.69
C TYR A 87 32.15 -13.91 5.84
N LYS A 88 32.29 -14.82 6.82
CA LYS A 88 31.39 -14.95 7.98
C LYS A 88 31.93 -14.22 9.21
N ASN A 89 32.58 -13.10 8.96
CA ASN A 89 33.33 -12.32 9.94
C ASN A 89 32.74 -10.91 9.97
N ALA A 90 32.90 -10.23 11.10
CA ALA A 90 32.68 -8.79 11.14
C ALA A 90 33.90 -8.06 10.58
N ILE A 91 33.72 -6.86 10.02
CA ILE A 91 34.86 -6.01 9.68
C ILE A 91 35.47 -5.44 10.98
N GLY A 92 36.80 -5.37 11.09
CA GLY A 92 37.48 -4.79 12.24
C GLY A 92 38.94 -4.46 11.96
N ASP A 93 39.62 -3.82 12.93
CA ASP A 93 41.02 -3.39 12.78
C ASP A 93 42.01 -4.55 12.66
N ASN A 94 41.78 -5.68 13.35
CA ASN A 94 42.65 -6.85 13.33
C ASN A 94 41.90 -8.11 12.91
N ASP A 95 42.63 -9.07 12.38
CA ASP A 95 42.12 -10.42 12.17
C ASP A 95 42.05 -11.12 13.52
N THR A 96 40.90 -11.74 13.84
CA THR A 96 40.65 -12.65 14.98
C THR A 96 40.16 -12.07 16.32
N ASP A 97 39.90 -10.77 16.45
CA ASP A 97 39.23 -10.24 17.64
C ASP A 97 37.80 -10.79 17.73
N ILE A 98 37.31 -11.01 18.95
CA ILE A 98 35.93 -11.49 19.19
C ILE A 98 35.11 -10.32 19.69
N ILE A 99 34.10 -9.93 18.91
CA ILE A 99 33.16 -8.86 19.25
C ILE A 99 31.76 -9.43 19.49
N ASN A 100 30.98 -8.75 20.33
CA ASN A 100 29.56 -9.05 20.49
C ASN A 100 28.80 -8.09 19.57
N LEU A 101 28.09 -8.63 18.58
CA LEU A 101 27.20 -7.86 17.73
C LEU A 101 25.76 -8.02 18.20
N GLU A 102 25.00 -6.94 18.11
CA GLU A 102 23.57 -6.88 18.34
C GLU A 102 22.94 -6.08 17.20
N TRP A 103 22.05 -6.73 16.45
CA TRP A 103 21.34 -6.10 15.34
C TRP A 103 19.93 -6.69 15.24
N SER A 104 18.91 -5.81 15.20
CA SER A 104 17.51 -6.21 15.30
C SER A 104 17.27 -7.16 16.50
N SER A 105 16.76 -8.36 16.24
CA SER A 105 16.49 -9.41 17.25
C SER A 105 17.64 -10.40 17.45
N GLU A 106 18.76 -10.24 16.73
CA GLU A 106 19.87 -11.19 16.71
C GLU A 106 21.05 -10.67 17.56
N LYS A 107 21.67 -11.57 18.33
CA LYS A 107 22.88 -11.30 19.12
C LYS A 107 23.86 -12.45 18.93
N GLU A 108 25.06 -12.14 18.45
CA GLU A 108 26.06 -13.17 18.15
C GLU A 108 27.48 -12.70 18.50
N GLN A 109 28.30 -13.63 19.00
CA GLN A 109 29.74 -13.42 19.15
C GLN A 109 30.45 -13.82 17.86
N VAL A 110 31.11 -12.88 17.21
CA VAL A 110 31.72 -13.09 15.90
C VAL A 110 33.17 -12.67 15.90
N LYS A 111 33.95 -13.30 15.01
CA LYS A 111 35.35 -12.94 14.79
C LYS A 111 35.46 -11.81 13.80
N THR A 112 36.39 -10.89 14.01
CA THR A 112 36.72 -9.83 13.06
C THR A 112 37.68 -10.33 11.97
N ILE A 113 37.61 -9.66 10.82
CA ILE A 113 38.59 -9.72 9.72
C ILE A 113 38.89 -8.29 9.27
N SER A 114 40.14 -8.01 8.94
CA SER A 114 40.56 -6.70 8.44
C SER A 114 40.26 -6.54 6.95
N PHE A 115 40.00 -5.29 6.55
CA PHE A 115 39.80 -4.94 5.14
C PHE A 115 40.98 -5.40 4.27
N LYS A 116 42.20 -5.17 4.76
CA LYS A 116 43.45 -5.56 4.08
C LYS A 116 43.52 -7.07 3.83
N THR A 117 43.15 -7.89 4.80
CA THR A 117 43.17 -9.35 4.64
C THR A 117 42.16 -9.81 3.59
N ILE A 118 40.96 -9.23 3.54
CA ILE A 118 39.98 -9.51 2.47
C ILE A 118 40.57 -9.19 1.10
N ILE A 119 41.19 -8.02 0.93
CA ILE A 119 41.83 -7.62 -0.33
C ILE A 119 42.91 -8.63 -0.76
N GLN A 120 43.78 -9.04 0.18
CA GLN A 120 44.91 -9.92 -0.09
C GLN A 120 44.48 -11.36 -0.42
N GLU A 121 43.57 -11.94 0.36
CA GLU A 121 43.11 -13.33 0.16
C GLU A 121 42.37 -13.51 -1.17
N ASN A 122 41.69 -12.47 -1.65
CA ASN A 122 40.92 -12.50 -2.89
C ASN A 122 41.70 -11.99 -4.11
N ASN A 123 42.97 -11.59 -3.94
CA ASN A 123 43.82 -11.00 -4.99
C ASN A 123 43.14 -9.82 -5.71
N LEU A 124 42.56 -8.90 -4.93
CA LEU A 124 41.83 -7.76 -5.49
C LEU A 124 42.83 -6.67 -5.90
N ASP A 125 43.30 -6.71 -7.15
CA ASP A 125 44.14 -5.65 -7.72
C ASP A 125 43.34 -4.36 -7.97
N TYR A 126 42.04 -4.51 -8.30
CA TYR A 126 41.11 -3.42 -8.50
C TYR A 126 39.68 -3.85 -8.15
N VAL A 127 38.96 -3.01 -7.42
CA VAL A 127 37.54 -3.18 -7.07
C VAL A 127 36.74 -2.12 -7.82
N ASN A 128 35.78 -2.54 -8.64
CA ASN A 128 34.96 -1.59 -9.40
C ASN A 128 33.94 -0.90 -8.48
N PHE A 129 33.39 -1.64 -7.52
CA PHE A 129 32.31 -1.19 -6.67
C PHE A 129 32.46 -1.73 -5.24
N LEU A 130 32.52 -0.83 -4.26
CA LEU A 130 32.55 -1.14 -2.83
C LEU A 130 31.30 -0.56 -2.14
N LYS A 131 30.44 -1.43 -1.61
CA LYS A 131 29.32 -1.06 -0.73
C LYS A 131 29.71 -1.32 0.73
N ILE A 132 29.39 -0.38 1.61
CA ILE A 132 29.67 -0.47 3.04
C ILE A 132 28.41 -0.09 3.82
N ASP A 133 27.91 -0.99 4.64
CA ASP A 133 26.91 -0.65 5.65
C ASP A 133 26.92 -1.79 6.66
N CYS A 134 27.64 -1.57 7.76
CA CYS A 134 28.06 -2.63 8.67
C CYS A 134 27.96 -2.20 10.14
N GLU A 135 27.00 -1.32 10.42
CA GLU A 135 26.54 -0.97 11.76
C GLU A 135 27.65 -0.51 12.73
N GLY A 136 28.57 0.33 12.25
CA GLY A 136 29.66 0.90 13.06
C GLY A 136 31.06 0.37 12.73
N GLY A 137 31.14 -0.69 11.91
CA GLY A 137 32.41 -1.23 11.44
C GLY A 137 33.13 -0.38 10.39
N GLU A 138 32.47 0.64 9.84
CA GLU A 138 32.91 1.37 8.64
C GLU A 138 34.26 2.07 8.84
N TYR A 139 34.50 2.56 10.05
CA TYR A 139 35.69 3.32 10.40
C TYR A 139 36.98 2.49 10.32
N ASN A 140 36.91 1.17 10.52
CA ASN A 140 38.05 0.25 10.40
C ASN A 140 38.53 0.07 8.94
N ILE A 141 37.72 0.50 7.96
CA ILE A 141 38.07 0.46 6.54
C ILE A 141 38.90 1.70 6.18
N PHE A 142 38.50 2.88 6.68
CA PHE A 142 39.09 4.17 6.33
C PHE A 142 40.23 4.56 7.28
N THR A 143 41.34 3.85 7.15
CA THR A 143 42.57 4.09 7.93
C THR A 143 43.68 4.65 7.06
N GLU A 144 44.69 5.28 7.66
CA GLU A 144 45.90 5.74 6.96
C GLU A 144 46.63 4.59 6.22
N GLU A 145 46.49 3.34 6.69
CA GLU A 145 47.06 2.18 6.00
C GLU A 145 46.31 1.84 4.70
N ASN A 146 44.99 1.97 4.69
CA ASN A 146 44.15 1.57 3.56
C ASN A 146 43.92 2.70 2.54
N ILE A 147 44.16 3.96 2.91
CA ILE A 147 43.72 5.14 2.15
C ILE A 147 44.26 5.18 0.72
N ASP A 148 45.52 4.77 0.50
CA ASP A 148 46.13 4.77 -0.83
C ASP A 148 45.49 3.72 -1.74
N TYR A 149 45.13 2.55 -1.19
CA TYR A 149 44.41 1.52 -1.94
C TYR A 149 42.97 1.96 -2.24
N LEU A 150 42.27 2.52 -1.25
CA LEU A 150 40.92 3.07 -1.43
C LEU A 150 40.89 4.13 -2.55
N LYS A 151 41.91 4.98 -2.65
CA LYS A 151 42.01 6.02 -3.68
C LYS A 151 42.31 5.49 -5.07
N ASN A 152 43.28 4.58 -5.17
CA ASN A 152 43.89 4.22 -6.45
C ASN A 152 43.35 2.92 -7.05
N ASN A 153 42.83 2.03 -6.21
CA ASN A 153 42.46 0.66 -6.57
C ASN A 153 40.96 0.39 -6.41
N ILE A 154 40.16 1.34 -5.93
CA ILE A 154 38.71 1.21 -5.88
C ILE A 154 38.08 2.29 -6.74
N GLY A 155 37.25 1.89 -7.70
CA GLY A 155 36.59 2.81 -8.64
C GLY A 155 35.51 3.63 -7.98
N TYR A 156 34.54 2.99 -7.34
CA TYR A 156 33.43 3.63 -6.67
C TYR A 156 33.22 3.06 -5.28
N ILE A 157 33.03 3.93 -4.28
CA ILE A 157 32.72 3.55 -2.91
C ILE A 157 31.43 4.26 -2.51
N VAL A 158 30.49 3.50 -1.95
CA VAL A 158 29.30 4.02 -1.29
C VAL A 158 29.18 3.39 0.08
N GLY A 159 28.98 4.22 1.11
CA GLY A 159 28.90 3.72 2.48
C GLY A 159 27.90 4.47 3.35
N GLU A 160 27.14 3.74 4.16
CA GLU A 160 26.36 4.28 5.27
C GLU A 160 27.20 4.33 6.54
N PHE A 161 27.37 5.52 7.10
CA PHE A 161 28.15 5.76 8.31
C PHE A 161 27.24 6.08 9.48
N HIS A 162 27.40 5.33 10.56
CA HIS A 162 26.60 5.41 11.77
C HIS A 162 27.19 6.40 12.78
N LEU A 163 26.45 7.44 13.19
CA LEU A 163 26.86 8.53 14.08
C LEU A 163 26.15 8.50 15.45
N ASN A 164 25.67 7.34 15.89
CA ASN A 164 24.82 7.19 17.08
C ASN A 164 25.53 7.49 18.41
N THR A 165 26.86 7.47 18.44
CA THR A 165 27.66 7.74 19.64
C THR A 165 28.66 8.88 19.43
N LEU A 166 29.14 9.49 20.52
CA LEU A 166 30.16 10.54 20.45
C LEU A 166 31.47 10.03 19.82
N GLU A 167 31.79 8.75 20.03
CA GLU A 167 32.95 8.09 19.44
C GLU A 167 32.80 7.93 17.92
N MET A 168 31.64 7.49 17.46
CA MET A 168 31.31 7.39 16.04
C MET A 168 31.33 8.75 15.34
N LYS A 169 30.75 9.79 15.95
CA LYS A 169 30.83 11.18 15.44
C LYS A 169 32.28 11.65 15.33
N THR A 170 33.12 11.29 16.30
CA THR A 170 34.55 11.61 16.26
C THR A 170 35.26 10.88 15.12
N SER A 171 34.93 9.60 14.94
CA SER A 171 35.51 8.74 13.90
C SER A 171 35.12 9.20 12.50
N PHE A 172 33.86 9.62 12.28
CA PHE A 172 33.42 10.19 11.01
C PHE A 172 34.19 11.46 10.65
N LYS A 173 34.43 12.35 11.62
CA LYS A 173 35.26 13.55 11.39
C LYS A 173 36.69 13.18 10.98
N GLN A 174 37.26 12.11 11.55
CA GLN A 174 38.57 11.62 11.14
C GLN A 174 38.57 11.10 9.70
N VAL A 175 37.56 10.30 9.31
CA VAL A 175 37.39 9.83 7.94
C VAL A 175 37.24 11.00 6.97
N TYR A 176 36.37 11.97 7.27
CA TYR A 176 36.18 13.17 6.46
C TYR A 176 37.50 13.95 6.25
N ASN A 177 38.27 14.13 7.32
CA ASN A 177 39.57 14.81 7.26
C ASN A 177 40.59 14.00 6.44
N LEU A 178 40.60 12.67 6.57
CA LEU A 178 41.47 11.79 5.81
C LEU A 178 41.18 11.88 4.31
N LEU A 179 39.90 11.82 3.93
CA LEU A 179 39.47 11.95 2.53
C LEU A 179 39.81 13.32 1.94
N THR A 180 39.62 14.39 2.72
CA THR A 180 39.97 15.75 2.31
C THR A 180 41.48 15.91 2.14
N LYS A 181 42.27 15.43 3.11
CA LYS A 181 43.75 15.46 3.08
C LYS A 181 44.32 14.74 1.86
N HIS A 182 43.67 13.67 1.42
CA HIS A 182 44.08 12.86 0.28
C HIS A 182 43.32 13.20 -1.00
N ASP A 183 42.71 14.38 -1.13
CA ASP A 183 42.05 14.87 -2.36
C ASP A 183 41.08 13.84 -2.99
N PHE A 184 40.22 13.22 -2.19
CA PHE A 184 39.14 12.39 -2.71
C PHE A 184 38.03 13.25 -3.29
N ASN A 185 37.40 12.77 -4.36
CA ASN A 185 36.16 13.35 -4.88
C ASN A 185 34.97 12.63 -4.22
N PHE A 186 34.38 13.27 -3.21
CA PHE A 186 33.30 12.66 -2.45
C PHE A 186 32.14 13.62 -2.14
N ARG A 187 30.97 13.02 -1.87
CA ARG A 187 29.73 13.69 -1.46
C ARG A 187 29.26 13.12 -0.14
N VAL A 188 28.64 13.98 0.67
CA VAL A 188 28.03 13.62 1.95
C VAL A 188 26.54 13.88 1.85
N GLU A 189 25.72 12.86 2.02
CA GLU A 189 24.26 12.98 2.02
C GLU A 189 23.66 12.43 3.31
N SER A 190 22.45 12.84 3.67
CA SER A 190 21.67 12.12 4.69
C SER A 190 20.84 10.99 4.06
N VAL A 191 20.38 10.06 4.89
CA VAL A 191 19.61 8.87 4.47
C VAL A 191 18.30 9.23 3.73
N ASP A 192 17.77 10.44 3.96
CA ASP A 192 16.62 11.01 3.23
C ASP A 192 17.00 11.60 1.85
N GLY A 193 18.25 11.46 1.41
CA GLY A 193 18.74 11.89 0.10
C GLY A 193 19.12 13.35 -0.02
N VAL A 194 19.16 14.12 1.09
CA VAL A 194 19.58 15.52 1.09
C VAL A 194 21.09 15.64 0.94
N ASP A 195 21.56 16.44 -0.03
CA ASP A 195 22.99 16.74 -0.22
C ASP A 195 23.50 17.69 0.87
N ASN A 196 24.36 17.16 1.75
CA ASN A 196 25.00 17.88 2.85
C ASN A 196 26.47 18.21 2.53
N THR A 197 26.94 18.02 1.30
CA THR A 197 28.37 18.14 0.94
C THR A 197 28.91 19.53 1.23
N GLN A 198 28.17 20.58 0.86
CA GLN A 198 28.60 21.95 1.13
C GLN A 198 28.53 22.29 2.62
N TRP A 199 27.47 21.86 3.32
CA TRP A 199 27.36 22.06 4.77
C TRP A 199 28.44 21.33 5.55
N ALA A 200 28.84 20.13 5.14
CA ALA A 200 29.94 19.41 5.77
C ALA A 200 31.29 20.12 5.58
N LYS A 201 31.48 20.83 4.46
CA LYS A 201 32.66 21.71 4.25
C LYS A 201 32.63 22.95 5.13
N ASP A 202 31.44 23.53 5.31
CA ASP A 202 31.28 24.79 6.03
C ASP A 202 31.25 24.59 7.56
N ASP A 203 30.52 23.58 8.04
CA ASP A 203 30.36 23.24 9.46
C ASP A 203 30.12 21.72 9.66
N LEU A 204 31.21 20.96 9.63
CA LEU A 204 31.19 19.51 9.87
C LEU A 204 30.66 19.15 11.27
N GLU A 205 30.88 20.01 12.27
CA GLU A 205 30.44 19.78 13.65
C GLU A 205 28.91 19.77 13.72
N TYR A 206 28.26 20.75 13.10
CA TYR A 206 26.81 20.82 13.00
C TYR A 206 26.24 19.58 12.31
N VAL A 207 26.77 19.21 11.13
CA VAL A 207 26.28 18.04 10.37
C VAL A 207 26.39 16.76 11.20
N CYS A 208 27.51 16.54 11.89
CA CYS A 208 27.70 15.35 12.74
C CYS A 208 26.79 15.36 13.99
N ASN A 209 26.33 16.52 14.45
CA ASN A 209 25.48 16.62 15.63
C ASN A 209 24.00 16.41 15.31
N GLU A 210 23.55 16.89 14.15
CA GLU A 210 22.15 16.79 13.71
C GLU A 210 21.79 15.43 13.09
N LYS A 211 22.78 14.67 12.61
CA LYS A 211 22.55 13.42 11.88
C LYS A 211 22.99 12.21 12.69
N THR A 212 22.16 11.18 12.68
CA THR A 212 22.46 9.86 13.28
C THR A 212 23.12 8.91 12.28
N GLN A 213 22.91 9.13 10.98
CA GLN A 213 23.51 8.39 9.87
C GLN A 213 23.79 9.34 8.70
N LEU A 214 24.85 9.06 7.94
CA LEU A 214 25.24 9.79 6.74
C LEU A 214 25.67 8.81 5.65
N ILE A 215 25.36 9.11 4.39
CA ILE A 215 25.82 8.36 3.24
C ILE A 215 26.99 9.09 2.59
N LEU A 216 28.07 8.36 2.34
CA LEU A 216 29.26 8.86 1.68
C LEU A 216 29.39 8.23 0.30
N TYR A 217 29.45 9.05 -0.74
CA TYR A 217 29.67 8.61 -2.11
C TYR A 217 31.05 9.09 -2.58
N ILE A 218 31.92 8.18 -3.00
CA ILE A 218 33.29 8.47 -3.44
C ILE A 218 33.47 7.94 -4.85
N ASP A 219 33.84 8.81 -5.79
CA ASP A 219 34.07 8.45 -7.18
C ASP A 219 35.52 8.69 -7.60
N ASN A 220 36.29 7.60 -7.62
CA ASN A 220 37.69 7.56 -8.03
C ASN A 220 37.86 7.01 -9.46
N ARG A 221 36.76 6.83 -10.22
CA ARG A 221 36.82 6.31 -11.58
C ARG A 221 37.60 7.29 -12.47
N LYS A 222 38.56 6.77 -13.22
CA LYS A 222 39.23 7.54 -14.28
C LYS A 222 38.33 7.55 -15.52
N MET A 223 37.67 8.67 -15.78
CA MET A 223 36.84 8.83 -16.96
C MET A 223 37.70 8.89 -18.22
N LYS A 224 37.21 8.26 -19.30
CA LYS A 224 37.82 8.39 -20.62
C LYS A 224 37.47 9.74 -21.22
N LYS A 225 38.38 10.30 -22.02
CA LYS A 225 38.19 11.56 -22.75
C LYS A 225 37.54 11.31 -24.11
N LEU A 226 36.43 11.99 -24.35
CA LEU A 226 35.66 11.90 -25.60
C LEU A 226 35.61 13.28 -26.28
N LEU A 227 36.16 13.39 -27.49
CA LEU A 227 36.15 14.62 -28.27
C LEU A 227 35.15 14.52 -29.42
N TYR A 228 34.06 15.28 -29.35
CA TYR A 228 33.15 15.46 -30.47
C TYR A 228 33.63 16.54 -31.43
N ILE A 229 33.51 16.29 -32.73
CA ILE A 229 33.79 17.27 -33.79
C ILE A 229 32.53 17.41 -34.65
N ALA A 230 31.86 18.55 -34.55
CA ALA A 230 30.64 18.85 -35.29
C ALA A 230 30.90 19.84 -36.43
N PRO A 231 30.31 19.64 -37.63
CA PRO A 231 30.46 20.57 -38.76
C PRO A 231 29.94 21.99 -38.42
N HIS A 232 28.87 22.06 -37.62
CA HIS A 232 28.26 23.28 -37.11
C HIS A 232 27.37 22.96 -35.91
N LEU A 233 27.06 23.96 -35.08
CA LEU A 233 26.12 23.84 -33.96
C LEU A 233 24.89 24.76 -34.08
N SER A 234 24.62 25.28 -35.28
CA SER A 234 23.39 26.04 -35.56
C SER A 234 22.11 25.20 -35.40
N THR A 235 20.95 25.81 -35.16
CA THR A 235 19.69 25.04 -34.96
C THR A 235 19.43 23.99 -36.05
N GLY A 236 19.25 22.72 -35.63
CA GLY A 236 18.97 21.62 -36.54
C GLY A 236 19.03 20.23 -35.88
N GLY A 237 18.78 19.20 -36.69
CA GLY A 237 18.73 17.79 -36.23
C GLY A 237 20.06 17.28 -35.69
N LEU A 238 21.17 17.45 -36.43
CA LEU A 238 22.51 17.02 -36.02
C LEU A 238 22.91 17.65 -34.67
N PRO A 239 22.82 18.99 -34.47
CA PRO A 239 23.20 19.58 -33.19
C PRO A 239 22.30 19.14 -32.03
N GLN A 240 21.01 18.93 -32.28
CA GLN A 240 20.10 18.42 -31.25
C GLN A 240 20.43 16.97 -30.86
N TYR A 241 20.82 16.15 -31.84
CA TYR A 241 21.27 14.79 -31.60
C TYR A 241 22.57 14.77 -30.76
N LEU A 242 23.51 15.68 -31.05
CA LEU A 242 24.73 15.84 -30.24
C LEU A 242 24.43 16.34 -28.82
N VAL A 243 23.53 17.32 -28.63
CA VAL A 243 23.09 17.76 -27.29
C VAL A 243 22.65 16.55 -26.46
N LYS A 244 21.82 15.68 -27.04
CA LYS A 244 21.31 14.50 -26.33
C LYS A 244 22.41 13.49 -25.99
N LYS A 245 23.37 13.27 -26.90
CA LYS A 245 24.57 12.47 -26.62
C LYS A 245 25.38 13.02 -25.45
N VAL A 246 25.66 14.32 -25.44
CA VAL A 246 26.43 14.96 -24.36
C VAL A 246 25.69 14.84 -23.04
N GLU A 247 24.38 15.10 -23.03
CA GLU A 247 23.53 14.97 -21.84
C GLU A 247 23.61 13.56 -21.23
N LEU A 248 23.51 12.52 -22.05
CA LEU A 248 23.49 11.13 -21.60
C LEU A 248 24.88 10.60 -21.19
N LEU A 249 25.97 11.16 -21.73
CA LEU A 249 27.31 10.60 -21.58
C LEU A 249 28.25 11.40 -20.67
N LYS A 250 27.88 12.62 -20.26
CA LYS A 250 28.74 13.50 -19.45
C LYS A 250 29.18 12.94 -18.09
N ASN A 251 28.47 11.93 -17.57
CA ASN A 251 28.79 11.26 -16.31
C ASN A 251 29.65 9.99 -16.50
N GLU A 252 29.89 9.57 -17.75
CA GLU A 252 30.74 8.42 -18.10
C GLU A 252 32.05 8.83 -18.77
N PHE A 253 32.04 9.98 -19.44
CA PHE A 253 33.17 10.52 -20.18
C PHE A 253 33.48 11.94 -19.76
N GLU A 254 34.76 12.29 -19.79
CA GLU A 254 35.18 13.67 -19.85
C GLU A 254 34.98 14.18 -21.29
N ILE A 255 33.93 14.96 -21.51
CA ILE A 255 33.50 15.36 -22.85
C ILE A 255 34.13 16.71 -23.26
N TYR A 256 34.65 16.74 -24.49
CA TYR A 256 35.12 17.92 -25.20
C TYR A 256 34.34 18.07 -26.51
N VAL A 257 34.10 19.31 -26.94
CA VAL A 257 33.34 19.58 -28.18
C VAL A 257 34.08 20.61 -29.01
N VAL A 258 34.26 20.31 -30.30
CA VAL A 258 34.76 21.23 -31.31
C VAL A 258 33.65 21.56 -32.31
N GLU A 259 33.37 22.85 -32.48
CA GLU A 259 32.57 23.35 -33.59
C GLU A 259 33.49 23.75 -34.76
N TRP A 260 33.32 23.08 -35.90
CA TRP A 260 34.13 23.32 -37.10
C TRP A 260 33.87 24.70 -37.70
N SER A 261 32.60 25.07 -37.90
CA SER A 261 32.22 26.36 -38.48
C SER A 261 30.93 26.92 -37.85
N ASN A 262 30.99 28.15 -37.34
CA ASN A 262 29.85 28.89 -36.84
C ASN A 262 29.05 29.55 -37.99
N HIS A 263 28.30 28.74 -38.75
CA HIS A 263 27.59 29.19 -39.96
C HIS A 263 26.53 30.26 -39.71
N SER A 264 25.93 30.29 -38.52
CA SER A 264 24.86 31.25 -38.19
C SER A 264 25.37 32.59 -37.67
N GLY A 265 26.68 32.74 -37.42
CA GLY A 265 27.25 33.94 -36.81
C GLY A 265 26.65 34.28 -35.44
N GLY A 266 26.23 33.26 -34.67
CA GLY A 266 25.59 33.44 -33.37
C GLY A 266 24.07 33.72 -33.39
N VAL A 267 23.38 33.55 -34.53
CA VAL A 267 21.94 33.85 -34.63
C VAL A 267 21.04 32.66 -34.28
N LEU A 268 21.40 31.44 -34.71
CA LEU A 268 20.61 30.22 -34.52
C LEU A 268 21.29 29.31 -33.48
N VAL A 269 21.34 29.75 -32.22
CA VAL A 269 22.25 29.19 -31.18
C VAL A 269 21.58 28.26 -30.15
N VAL A 270 20.32 27.85 -30.36
CA VAL A 270 19.56 27.12 -29.34
C VAL A 270 20.27 25.86 -28.83
N GLN A 271 20.77 24.99 -29.73
CA GLN A 271 21.49 23.77 -29.37
C GLN A 271 22.92 24.05 -28.89
N ARG A 272 23.56 25.06 -29.46
CA ARG A 272 24.90 25.50 -29.05
C ARG A 272 24.92 25.94 -27.58
N ASP A 273 23.95 26.77 -27.18
CA ASP A 273 23.82 27.23 -25.79
C ASP A 273 23.55 26.06 -24.83
N LYS A 274 22.76 25.07 -25.25
CA LYS A 274 22.55 23.84 -24.46
C LYS A 274 23.86 23.08 -24.22
N ILE A 275 24.71 22.93 -25.24
CA ILE A 275 26.02 22.28 -25.09
C ILE A 275 26.90 23.05 -24.12
N LEU A 276 27.00 24.38 -24.26
CA LEU A 276 27.80 25.22 -23.37
C LEU A 276 27.36 25.16 -21.90
N ASN A 277 26.08 24.88 -21.64
CA ASN A 277 25.57 24.67 -20.28
C ASN A 277 25.82 23.25 -19.74
N LEU A 278 26.12 22.29 -20.62
CA LEU A 278 26.33 20.88 -20.26
C LEU A 278 27.80 20.52 -20.00
N ILE A 279 28.75 21.32 -20.47
CA ILE A 279 30.18 21.08 -20.32
C ILE A 279 30.91 22.32 -19.77
N ASP A 280 32.08 22.10 -19.17
CA ASP A 280 32.91 23.21 -18.69
C ASP A 280 33.41 24.08 -19.85
N SER A 281 33.53 25.39 -19.61
CA SER A 281 33.83 26.37 -20.66
C SER A 281 35.19 26.18 -21.33
N ASP A 282 36.15 25.55 -20.64
CA ASP A 282 37.47 25.21 -21.17
C ASP A 282 37.51 23.92 -22.01
N LYS A 283 36.37 23.21 -22.11
CA LYS A 283 36.20 21.98 -22.89
C LYS A 283 35.46 22.20 -24.23
N PHE A 284 35.03 23.42 -24.51
CA PHE A 284 34.43 23.82 -25.78
C PHE A 284 35.42 24.60 -26.66
N PHE A 285 35.50 24.25 -27.94
CA PHE A 285 36.38 24.92 -28.90
C PHE A 285 35.61 25.31 -30.17
N GLU A 286 35.73 26.57 -30.60
CA GLU A 286 35.25 27.04 -31.91
C GLU A 286 36.46 27.25 -32.83
N LEU A 287 36.52 26.53 -33.95
CA LEU A 287 37.62 26.68 -34.91
C LEU A 287 37.48 27.97 -35.71
N LYS A 288 38.58 28.70 -35.83
CA LYS A 288 38.66 29.94 -36.64
C LYS A 288 38.96 29.61 -38.10
N GLU A 289 39.57 30.55 -38.83
CA GLU A 289 39.95 30.37 -40.23
C GLU A 289 40.99 29.25 -40.43
N ASP A 290 41.95 29.10 -39.51
CA ASP A 290 42.94 28.01 -39.57
C ASP A 290 42.38 26.71 -39.00
N LYS A 291 41.92 25.83 -39.87
CA LYS A 291 41.36 24.52 -39.50
C LYS A 291 42.39 23.52 -38.98
N MET A 292 43.69 23.78 -39.13
CA MET A 292 44.74 22.94 -38.56
C MET A 292 44.81 23.03 -37.03
N GLU A 293 44.20 24.06 -36.44
CA GLU A 293 44.06 24.21 -34.98
C GLU A 293 43.42 22.97 -34.33
N LEU A 294 42.56 22.25 -35.05
CA LEU A 294 41.98 20.98 -34.60
C LEU A 294 43.04 19.95 -34.18
N ILE A 295 44.16 19.87 -34.89
CA ILE A 295 45.25 18.94 -34.55
C ILE A 295 45.90 19.35 -33.22
N ASN A 296 46.11 20.65 -33.00
CA ASN A 296 46.66 21.15 -31.75
C ASN A 296 45.71 20.88 -30.56
N ILE A 297 44.40 20.96 -30.80
CA ILE A 297 43.38 20.63 -29.79
C ILE A 297 43.44 19.14 -29.45
N ILE A 298 43.49 18.26 -30.45
CA ILE A 298 43.63 16.80 -30.24
C ILE A 298 44.92 16.50 -29.46
N ASP A 299 46.04 17.10 -29.84
CA ASP A 299 47.33 16.93 -29.15
C ASP A 299 47.31 17.46 -27.71
N LYS A 300 46.55 18.52 -27.43
CA LYS A 300 46.37 19.08 -26.08
C LYS A 300 45.46 18.22 -25.22
N VAL A 301 44.30 17.81 -25.76
CA VAL A 301 43.27 17.07 -25.03
C VAL A 301 43.74 15.63 -24.74
N GLN A 302 44.48 15.03 -25.69
CA GLN A 302 44.84 13.60 -25.70
C GLN A 302 43.58 12.73 -25.51
N PRO A 303 42.58 12.81 -26.40
CA PRO A 303 41.33 12.08 -26.24
C PRO A 303 41.55 10.57 -26.37
N ASP A 304 40.78 9.77 -25.63
CA ASP A 304 40.72 8.32 -25.86
C ASP A 304 39.86 7.99 -27.10
N ILE A 305 38.83 8.82 -27.36
CA ILE A 305 37.90 8.68 -28.47
C ILE A 305 37.71 10.02 -29.17
N VAL A 306 37.79 10.02 -30.49
CA VAL A 306 37.39 11.14 -31.35
C VAL A 306 36.14 10.73 -32.12
N HIS A 307 35.09 11.56 -32.07
CA HIS A 307 33.80 11.26 -32.70
C HIS A 307 33.37 12.41 -33.62
N LEU A 308 33.36 12.15 -34.92
CA LEU A 308 32.87 13.07 -35.94
C LEU A 308 31.34 12.95 -36.08
N GLU A 309 30.64 14.07 -35.95
CA GLU A 309 29.18 14.14 -36.10
C GLU A 309 28.71 14.36 -37.54
N GLU A 310 29.56 14.15 -38.54
CA GLU A 310 29.18 13.95 -39.94
C GLU A 310 30.34 13.28 -40.69
N ILE A 311 30.07 12.72 -41.88
CA ILE A 311 31.11 12.21 -42.78
C ILE A 311 32.09 13.36 -43.13
N PRO A 312 33.41 13.21 -42.90
CA PRO A 312 34.36 14.31 -43.03
C PRO A 312 34.45 14.85 -44.47
N GLU A 313 34.19 14.01 -45.47
CA GLU A 313 34.16 14.41 -46.88
C GLU A 313 33.12 15.51 -47.20
N TYR A 314 32.12 15.74 -46.34
CA TYR A 314 31.16 16.83 -46.51
C TYR A 314 31.67 18.21 -46.09
N PHE A 315 32.58 18.30 -45.11
CA PHE A 315 32.86 19.56 -44.42
C PHE A 315 34.31 19.80 -44.03
N MET A 316 35.14 18.75 -44.02
CA MET A 316 36.50 18.79 -43.51
C MET A 316 37.53 18.85 -44.65
N ASP A 317 38.55 19.70 -44.48
CA ASP A 317 39.67 19.78 -45.42
C ASP A 317 40.44 18.46 -45.48
N PHE A 318 40.79 18.02 -46.70
CA PHE A 318 41.48 16.74 -46.94
C PHE A 318 42.75 16.57 -46.09
N GLU A 319 43.55 17.63 -45.94
CA GLU A 319 44.80 17.60 -45.17
C GLU A 319 44.57 17.44 -43.66
N VAL A 320 43.48 17.99 -43.13
CA VAL A 320 43.08 17.83 -41.72
C VAL A 320 42.58 16.41 -41.50
N ALA A 321 41.67 15.93 -42.36
CA ALA A 321 41.18 14.55 -42.32
C ALA A 321 42.34 13.54 -42.39
N ARG A 322 43.27 13.71 -43.33
CA ARG A 322 44.45 12.83 -43.45
C ARG A 322 45.27 12.72 -42.16
N LYS A 323 45.38 13.80 -41.37
CA LYS A 323 46.12 13.78 -40.09
C LYS A 323 45.36 13.10 -38.96
N ILE A 324 44.02 13.20 -38.95
CA ILE A 324 43.15 12.56 -37.96
C ILE A 324 43.07 11.04 -38.21
N TYR A 325 43.00 10.64 -39.48
CA TYR A 325 42.82 9.25 -39.90
C TYR A 325 44.14 8.46 -40.07
N ARG A 326 45.27 8.97 -39.55
CA ARG A 326 46.54 8.22 -39.58
C ARG A 326 46.38 6.86 -38.87
N GLU A 327 47.11 5.85 -39.34
CA GLU A 327 47.05 4.50 -38.77
C GLU A 327 47.66 4.43 -37.35
N ASP A 328 48.68 5.26 -37.06
CA ASP A 328 49.40 5.31 -35.78
C ASP A 328 48.77 6.26 -34.75
N ARG A 329 47.48 6.59 -34.89
CA ARG A 329 46.77 7.48 -33.95
C ARG A 329 46.58 6.81 -32.58
N PRO A 330 46.66 7.57 -31.46
CA PRO A 330 46.52 7.00 -30.12
C PRO A 330 45.06 6.88 -29.63
N TYR A 331 44.07 7.18 -30.49
CA TYR A 331 42.66 7.25 -30.12
C TYR A 331 41.77 6.40 -31.05
N PHE A 332 40.62 5.99 -30.51
CA PHE A 332 39.57 5.30 -31.27
C PHE A 332 38.71 6.33 -32.02
N LEU A 333 38.49 6.13 -33.31
CA LEU A 333 37.80 7.08 -34.19
C LEU A 333 36.42 6.58 -34.57
N VAL A 334 35.41 7.42 -34.38
CA VAL A 334 34.00 7.12 -34.66
C VAL A 334 33.41 8.17 -35.60
N GLU A 335 32.58 7.75 -36.54
CA GLU A 335 31.79 8.65 -37.40
C GLU A 335 30.29 8.40 -37.22
N THR A 336 29.51 9.48 -37.09
CA THR A 336 28.05 9.50 -37.31
C THR A 336 27.79 10.13 -38.67
N SER A 337 26.72 9.72 -39.36
CA SER A 337 26.14 10.51 -40.45
C SER A 337 24.69 10.80 -40.15
N HIS A 338 24.25 12.03 -40.40
CA HIS A 338 22.86 12.46 -40.21
C HIS A 338 22.11 12.58 -41.55
N ASP A 339 22.81 12.36 -42.66
CA ASP A 339 22.29 12.38 -44.02
C ASP A 339 22.34 10.97 -44.66
N SER A 340 21.36 10.66 -45.50
CA SER A 340 21.30 9.43 -46.32
C SER A 340 21.51 9.70 -47.82
N SER A 341 21.92 10.91 -48.18
CA SER A 341 22.17 11.32 -49.57
C SER A 341 23.60 11.01 -50.05
N TYR A 342 24.54 10.69 -49.15
CA TYR A 342 25.95 10.46 -49.50
C TYR A 342 26.13 9.26 -50.43
N ASP A 343 26.91 9.47 -51.49
CA ASP A 343 27.36 8.39 -52.36
C ASP A 343 28.60 7.72 -51.78
N THR A 344 28.38 6.54 -51.19
CA THR A 344 29.39 5.74 -50.50
C THR A 344 30.61 5.39 -51.35
N THR A 345 30.52 5.42 -52.68
CA THR A 345 31.69 5.15 -53.54
C THR A 345 32.75 6.26 -53.48
N ASN A 346 32.41 7.42 -52.92
CA ASN A 346 33.32 8.55 -52.75
C ASN A 346 34.02 8.57 -51.39
N LYS A 347 33.72 7.62 -50.48
CA LYS A 347 34.33 7.56 -49.14
C LYS A 347 35.84 7.30 -49.28
N SER A 348 36.64 8.17 -48.67
CA SER A 348 38.11 8.16 -48.79
C SER A 348 38.80 7.92 -47.44
N PHE A 349 38.15 8.29 -46.33
CA PHE A 349 38.64 8.08 -44.98
C PHE A 349 37.79 7.03 -44.26
N PHE A 350 38.40 6.18 -43.44
CA PHE A 350 37.70 5.07 -42.79
C PHE A 350 37.92 5.11 -41.27
N PRO A 351 36.86 5.23 -40.46
CA PRO A 351 36.96 5.27 -39.01
C PRO A 351 37.10 3.84 -38.46
N ASP A 352 37.29 3.72 -37.14
CA ASP A 352 37.25 2.41 -36.48
C ASP A 352 35.81 1.89 -36.35
N LYS A 353 34.81 2.78 -36.36
CA LYS A 353 33.38 2.43 -36.28
C LYS A 353 32.45 3.51 -36.82
N PHE A 354 31.37 3.09 -37.48
CA PHE A 354 30.21 3.93 -37.79
C PHE A 354 29.10 3.79 -36.75
N LEU A 355 28.51 4.92 -36.35
CA LEU A 355 27.28 4.99 -35.56
C LEU A 355 26.21 5.74 -36.37
N PHE A 356 25.37 5.01 -37.09
CA PHE A 356 24.35 5.61 -37.96
C PHE A 356 23.05 5.92 -37.21
N VAL A 357 22.25 6.86 -37.73
CA VAL A 357 20.97 7.25 -37.12
C VAL A 357 19.77 6.46 -37.67
N SER A 358 20.01 5.61 -38.68
CA SER A 358 18.99 4.75 -39.31
C SER A 358 19.56 3.44 -39.86
N GLU A 359 18.72 2.41 -39.93
CA GLU A 359 19.05 1.13 -40.59
C GLU A 359 19.27 1.28 -42.09
N TRP A 360 18.64 2.30 -42.71
CA TRP A 360 18.87 2.62 -44.12
C TRP A 360 20.35 2.92 -44.39
N GLN A 361 21.00 3.71 -43.53
CA GLN A 361 22.43 4.02 -43.68
C GLN A 361 23.31 2.78 -43.49
N VAL A 362 22.98 1.86 -42.57
CA VAL A 362 23.71 0.59 -42.46
C VAL A 362 23.63 -0.20 -43.78
N GLN A 363 22.47 -0.23 -44.43
CA GLN A 363 22.31 -0.87 -45.73
C GLN A 363 23.07 -0.14 -46.84
N GLN A 364 23.16 1.19 -46.79
CA GLN A 364 23.92 1.99 -47.75
C GLN A 364 25.43 1.70 -47.66
N TYR A 365 25.96 1.57 -46.44
CA TYR A 365 27.40 1.39 -46.18
C TYR A 365 27.81 -0.08 -46.06
N LYS A 366 26.95 -1.04 -46.40
CA LYS A 366 27.20 -2.49 -46.25
C LYS A 366 28.47 -2.99 -46.94
N ASP A 367 28.89 -2.32 -48.02
CA ASP A 367 30.05 -2.69 -48.83
C ASP A 367 31.34 -1.98 -48.35
N VAL A 368 31.27 -1.17 -47.30
CA VAL A 368 32.41 -0.55 -46.62
C VAL A 368 32.83 -1.44 -45.44
N ASP A 369 34.08 -1.91 -45.45
CA ASP A 369 34.63 -2.82 -44.43
C ASP A 369 34.99 -2.10 -43.11
N VAL A 370 33.97 -1.48 -42.50
CA VAL A 370 34.06 -0.82 -41.19
C VAL A 370 32.83 -1.22 -40.37
N PRO A 371 32.99 -1.64 -39.11
CA PRO A 371 31.85 -2.00 -38.26
C PRO A 371 30.85 -0.84 -38.12
N ALA A 372 29.57 -1.11 -38.37
CA ALA A 372 28.50 -0.13 -38.24
C ALA A 372 27.44 -0.57 -37.21
N LYS A 373 26.86 0.38 -36.48
CA LYS A 373 25.71 0.15 -35.60
C LYS A 373 24.74 1.31 -35.69
N VAL A 374 23.44 1.02 -35.64
CA VAL A 374 22.43 2.08 -35.50
C VAL A 374 22.33 2.55 -34.05
N VAL A 375 22.31 3.85 -33.87
CA VAL A 375 21.98 4.54 -32.62
C VAL A 375 20.84 5.50 -32.94
N TYR A 376 19.63 5.17 -32.50
CA TYR A 376 18.49 6.05 -32.69
C TYR A 376 18.50 7.16 -31.63
N TYR A 377 17.93 8.32 -31.97
CA TYR A 377 17.60 9.33 -30.96
C TYR A 377 16.56 8.72 -29.98
N PRO A 378 16.73 8.81 -28.66
CA PRO A 378 15.82 8.16 -27.74
C PRO A 378 14.38 8.71 -27.86
N ILE A 379 13.38 7.85 -27.61
CA ILE A 379 11.99 8.27 -27.41
C ILE A 379 11.75 8.19 -25.90
N GLU A 380 11.62 9.35 -25.26
CA GLU A 380 11.45 9.48 -23.80
C GLU A 380 10.00 9.90 -23.51
N TYR A 381 9.12 8.90 -23.35
CA TYR A 381 7.68 9.12 -23.18
C TYR A 381 7.38 10.09 -22.04
N GLN A 382 6.53 11.07 -22.32
CA GLN A 382 6.05 12.08 -21.38
C GLN A 382 4.57 11.86 -21.13
N ASP A 383 4.13 12.01 -19.88
CA ASP A 383 2.72 12.10 -19.58
C ASP A 383 2.17 13.39 -20.18
N ARG A 384 1.21 13.25 -21.10
CA ARG A 384 0.62 14.39 -21.78
C ARG A 384 -0.51 14.94 -20.90
N PRO A 385 -0.35 16.12 -20.26
CA PRO A 385 -1.37 16.68 -19.38
C PRO A 385 -2.58 17.17 -20.18
N ASP A 386 -3.65 17.53 -19.47
CA ASP A 386 -4.76 18.27 -20.05
C ASP A 386 -4.24 19.50 -20.80
N ARG A 387 -4.69 19.67 -22.05
CA ARG A 387 -4.15 20.68 -22.96
C ARG A 387 -4.57 22.11 -22.62
N THR A 388 -5.47 22.33 -21.65
CA THR A 388 -6.03 23.66 -21.32
C THR A 388 -4.94 24.69 -21.01
N GLU A 389 -4.00 24.35 -20.13
CA GLU A 389 -2.91 25.28 -19.75
C GLU A 389 -2.02 25.62 -20.96
N ALA A 390 -1.72 24.63 -21.80
CA ALA A 390 -0.88 24.83 -22.98
C ALA A 390 -1.59 25.66 -24.06
N LEU A 391 -2.90 25.45 -24.25
CA LEU A 391 -3.72 26.26 -25.14
C LEU A 391 -3.78 27.72 -24.66
N GLU A 392 -4.01 27.95 -23.36
CA GLU A 392 -4.03 29.29 -22.77
C GLU A 392 -2.67 29.99 -22.93
N TYR A 393 -1.58 29.29 -22.61
CA TYR A 393 -0.22 29.81 -22.75
C TYR A 393 0.10 30.21 -24.20
N LEU A 394 -0.36 29.42 -25.17
CA LEU A 394 -0.16 29.68 -26.60
C LEU A 394 -1.20 30.65 -27.19
N GLY A 395 -2.24 31.02 -26.45
CA GLY A 395 -3.33 31.88 -26.93
C GLY A 395 -4.21 31.23 -28.00
N LEU A 396 -4.44 29.92 -27.90
CA LEU A 396 -5.19 29.11 -28.86
C LEU A 396 -6.65 28.93 -28.43
N ASP A 397 -7.57 28.82 -29.40
CA ASP A 397 -9.01 28.67 -29.13
C ASP A 397 -9.35 27.24 -28.65
N PRO A 398 -9.76 27.04 -27.38
CA PRO A 398 -10.03 25.71 -26.85
C PRO A 398 -11.20 24.98 -27.53
N ASN A 399 -12.03 25.69 -28.30
CA ASN A 399 -13.17 25.10 -29.01
C ASN A 399 -12.80 24.60 -30.42
N LYS A 400 -11.56 24.79 -30.87
CA LYS A 400 -11.10 24.36 -32.18
C LYS A 400 -10.13 23.19 -32.10
N LYS A 401 -10.00 22.51 -33.24
CA LYS A 401 -8.97 21.49 -33.45
C LYS A 401 -7.73 22.14 -34.06
N HIS A 402 -6.57 21.80 -33.49
CA HIS A 402 -5.28 22.40 -33.79
C HIS A 402 -4.32 21.36 -34.36
N ILE A 403 -3.74 21.65 -35.53
CA ILE A 403 -2.87 20.73 -36.27
C ILE A 403 -1.46 21.33 -36.35
N LEU A 404 -0.45 20.54 -35.99
CA LEU A 404 0.94 20.99 -35.87
C LEU A 404 1.83 20.47 -37.00
N HIS A 405 2.68 21.32 -37.53
CA HIS A 405 3.87 20.98 -38.31
C HIS A 405 5.11 21.65 -37.69
N VAL A 406 6.19 20.89 -37.52
CA VAL A 406 7.46 21.40 -36.98
C VAL A 406 8.59 21.17 -37.98
N GLY A 407 9.26 22.24 -38.40
CA GLY A 407 10.46 22.17 -39.22
C GLY A 407 10.77 23.44 -40.01
N LEU A 408 12.04 23.55 -40.44
CA LEU A 408 12.51 24.60 -41.33
C LEU A 408 11.71 24.63 -42.65
N PHE A 409 11.37 25.82 -43.14
CA PHE A 409 10.69 25.97 -44.42
C PHE A 409 11.61 25.58 -45.59
N THR A 410 11.41 24.38 -46.12
CA THR A 410 12.21 23.82 -47.22
C THR A 410 11.33 22.99 -48.15
N PRO A 411 11.69 22.85 -49.45
CA PRO A 411 10.96 21.98 -50.37
C PRO A 411 10.78 20.54 -49.86
N ARG A 412 11.79 19.97 -49.17
CA ARG A 412 11.73 18.65 -48.54
C ARG A 412 10.68 18.55 -47.44
N LYS A 413 10.56 19.57 -46.57
CA LYS A 413 9.56 19.59 -45.48
C LYS A 413 8.14 19.89 -45.98
N ASN A 414 8.02 20.44 -47.20
CA ASN A 414 6.80 20.51 -47.99
C ASN A 414 5.60 21.14 -47.25
N GLN A 415 5.85 22.27 -46.60
CA GLN A 415 4.83 23.17 -46.04
C GLN A 415 3.81 23.65 -47.09
N ALA A 416 4.17 23.65 -48.38
CA ALA A 416 3.22 23.94 -49.46
C ALA A 416 1.99 23.02 -49.40
N GLU A 417 2.20 21.70 -49.26
CA GLU A 417 1.10 20.74 -49.13
C GLU A 417 0.34 20.88 -47.79
N PHE A 418 1.04 21.23 -46.72
CA PHE A 418 0.39 21.55 -45.44
C PHE A 418 -0.59 22.74 -45.59
N PHE A 419 -0.22 23.77 -46.37
CA PHE A 419 -1.08 24.92 -46.66
C PHE A 419 -2.25 24.52 -47.57
N GLU A 420 -2.06 23.59 -48.49
CA GLU A 420 -3.15 23.05 -49.30
C GLU A 420 -4.21 22.35 -48.43
N TYR A 421 -3.80 21.52 -47.46
CA TYR A 421 -4.73 20.91 -46.52
C TYR A 421 -5.46 21.96 -45.67
N ALA A 422 -4.78 23.02 -45.26
CA ALA A 422 -5.41 24.13 -44.54
C ALA A 422 -6.50 24.82 -45.38
N LYS A 423 -6.29 24.98 -46.70
CA LYS A 423 -7.32 25.50 -47.63
C LYS A 423 -8.51 24.54 -47.79
N MET A 424 -8.26 23.23 -47.78
CA MET A 424 -9.31 22.20 -47.89
C MET A 424 -10.12 22.02 -46.60
N LEU A 425 -9.56 22.41 -45.46
CA LEU A 425 -10.10 22.20 -44.11
C LEU A 425 -10.17 23.52 -43.32
N PRO A 426 -10.93 24.52 -43.78
CA PRO A 426 -11.00 25.84 -43.15
C PRO A 426 -11.59 25.82 -41.73
N GLU A 427 -12.23 24.73 -41.32
CA GLU A 427 -12.77 24.53 -39.97
C GLU A 427 -11.70 24.28 -38.89
N TYR A 428 -10.47 23.91 -39.27
CA TYR A 428 -9.38 23.63 -38.32
C TYR A 428 -8.28 24.69 -38.38
N GLU A 429 -7.51 24.81 -37.30
CA GLU A 429 -6.36 25.71 -37.22
C GLU A 429 -5.05 24.95 -37.42
N PHE A 430 -4.22 25.47 -38.32
CA PHE A 430 -2.96 24.87 -38.72
C PHE A 430 -1.80 25.72 -38.21
N HIS A 431 -0.81 25.09 -37.57
CA HIS A 431 0.29 25.77 -36.90
C HIS A 431 1.63 25.26 -37.42
N CYS A 432 2.44 26.15 -37.98
CA CYS A 432 3.80 25.88 -38.41
C CYS A 432 4.81 26.47 -37.43
N VAL A 433 5.64 25.64 -36.83
CA VAL A 433 6.77 26.04 -35.96
C VAL A 433 8.08 25.77 -36.69
N GLY A 434 8.88 26.80 -36.91
CA GLY A 434 10.14 26.72 -37.66
C GLY A 434 10.52 28.04 -38.33
N ASN A 435 11.82 28.28 -38.51
CA ASN A 435 12.30 29.53 -39.12
C ASN A 435 12.27 29.53 -40.66
N GLN A 436 12.53 30.70 -41.23
CA GLN A 436 12.56 30.97 -42.68
C GLN A 436 13.98 31.38 -43.10
N ALA A 437 14.91 30.43 -43.11
CA ALA A 437 16.31 30.71 -43.45
C ALA A 437 16.46 31.32 -44.85
N GLY A 438 17.36 32.31 -44.98
CA GLY A 438 17.48 33.13 -46.19
C GLY A 438 17.90 32.36 -47.45
N ASN A 439 18.64 31.26 -47.30
CA ASN A 439 19.01 30.36 -48.41
C ASN A 439 17.79 29.63 -49.01
N PHE A 440 16.68 29.51 -48.29
CA PHE A 440 15.42 28.93 -48.77
C PHE A 440 14.36 29.98 -49.12
N LYS A 441 14.75 31.26 -49.25
CA LYS A 441 13.84 32.37 -49.57
C LYS A 441 12.97 32.14 -50.80
N HIS A 442 13.56 31.55 -51.83
CA HIS A 442 12.88 31.18 -53.07
C HIS A 442 11.67 30.22 -52.87
N TYR A 443 11.63 29.49 -51.75
CA TYR A 443 10.56 28.57 -51.42
C TYR A 443 9.54 29.19 -50.45
N TRP A 444 9.99 29.81 -49.36
CA TRP A 444 9.05 30.28 -48.33
C TRP A 444 8.40 31.63 -48.65
N GLU A 445 9.04 32.53 -49.40
CA GLU A 445 8.47 33.86 -49.68
C GLU A 445 7.15 33.76 -50.46
N PRO A 446 7.06 32.97 -51.56
CA PRO A 446 5.79 32.78 -52.27
C PRO A 446 4.69 32.11 -51.43
N LEU A 447 5.07 31.18 -50.54
CA LEU A 447 4.10 30.51 -49.66
C LEU A 447 3.50 31.47 -48.63
N MET A 448 4.29 32.44 -48.14
CA MET A 448 3.81 33.44 -47.20
C MET A 448 2.89 34.47 -47.85
N GLU A 449 3.11 34.79 -49.12
CA GLU A 449 2.21 35.66 -49.91
C GLU A 449 0.82 35.02 -50.12
N ASP A 450 0.74 33.69 -50.24
CA ASP A 450 -0.50 32.91 -50.43
C ASP A 450 -0.88 32.07 -49.19
N LYS A 451 -0.50 32.53 -47.99
CA LYS A 451 -0.73 31.82 -46.73
C LYS A 451 -2.23 31.86 -46.36
N PRO A 452 -2.88 30.71 -46.13
CA PRO A 452 -4.27 30.66 -45.68
C PRO A 452 -4.50 31.39 -44.34
N ASP A 453 -5.73 31.87 -44.13
CA ASP A 453 -6.10 32.60 -42.91
C ASP A 453 -6.07 31.71 -41.66
N ASN A 454 -6.42 30.42 -41.81
CA ASN A 454 -6.37 29.43 -40.73
C ASN A 454 -4.98 28.82 -40.50
N VAL A 455 -3.93 29.39 -41.11
CA VAL A 455 -2.53 28.99 -40.85
C VAL A 455 -1.82 30.05 -40.02
N THR A 456 -1.31 29.66 -38.86
CA THR A 456 -0.40 30.47 -38.03
C THR A 456 1.04 29.99 -38.18
N TRP A 457 1.94 30.91 -38.53
CA TRP A 457 3.38 30.67 -38.49
C TRP A 457 3.97 31.28 -37.22
N TRP A 458 4.66 30.44 -36.43
CA TRP A 458 5.16 30.79 -35.09
C TRP A 458 6.65 31.11 -35.04
N ASN A 459 7.34 31.05 -36.18
CA ASN A 459 8.80 31.15 -36.27
C ASN A 459 9.53 30.07 -35.41
N GLU A 460 10.83 30.23 -35.16
CA GLU A 460 11.58 29.38 -34.22
C GLU A 460 11.11 29.60 -32.77
N ARG A 461 10.93 28.51 -32.03
CA ARG A 461 10.39 28.49 -30.67
C ARG A 461 11.30 27.67 -29.75
N LYS A 462 11.43 28.11 -28.49
CA LYS A 462 12.17 27.39 -27.44
C LYS A 462 11.27 26.43 -26.64
N ASP A 463 9.96 26.60 -26.78
CA ASP A 463 8.89 25.99 -26.02
C ASP A 463 8.02 25.05 -26.90
N VAL A 464 8.66 24.31 -27.82
CA VAL A 464 7.98 23.39 -28.75
C VAL A 464 7.14 22.35 -28.00
N ASP A 465 7.55 21.95 -26.79
CA ASP A 465 6.80 21.04 -25.93
C ASP A 465 5.38 21.53 -25.60
N ASN A 466 5.17 22.85 -25.47
CA ASN A 466 3.82 23.38 -25.27
C ASN A 466 2.93 23.16 -26.50
N PHE A 467 3.50 23.13 -27.70
CA PHE A 467 2.75 22.76 -28.90
C PHE A 467 2.41 21.27 -28.89
N TYR A 468 3.34 20.39 -28.52
CA TYR A 468 3.05 18.96 -28.42
C TYR A 468 1.94 18.66 -27.40
N LYS A 469 1.96 19.34 -26.24
CA LYS A 469 0.87 19.29 -25.26
C LYS A 469 -0.44 19.79 -25.84
N ALA A 470 -0.41 20.90 -26.56
CA ALA A 470 -1.60 21.61 -27.00
C ALA A 470 -2.29 21.06 -28.25
N MET A 471 -1.65 20.29 -29.14
CA MET A 471 -2.17 20.07 -30.53
C MET A 471 -2.91 18.74 -30.70
N ASP A 472 -3.99 18.70 -31.49
CA ASP A 472 -4.78 17.47 -31.69
C ASP A 472 -4.09 16.47 -32.62
N LEU A 473 -3.36 16.95 -33.62
CA LEU A 473 -2.72 16.14 -34.65
C LEU A 473 -1.37 16.73 -35.02
N PHE A 474 -0.35 15.88 -35.15
CA PHE A 474 0.91 16.23 -35.79
C PHE A 474 0.90 15.76 -37.24
N LEU A 475 0.92 16.71 -38.18
CA LEU A 475 0.85 16.45 -39.61
C LEU A 475 2.20 16.78 -40.26
N PHE A 476 2.90 15.76 -40.72
CA PHE A 476 4.24 15.88 -41.27
C PHE A 476 4.28 15.51 -42.76
N THR A 477 4.09 16.52 -43.60
CA THR A 477 3.98 16.38 -45.06
C THR A 477 5.31 16.23 -45.81
N SER A 478 6.40 15.95 -45.09
CA SER A 478 7.74 15.91 -45.68
C SER A 478 7.85 14.81 -46.74
N ARG A 479 8.51 15.15 -47.85
CA ARG A 479 8.78 14.28 -48.99
C ARG A 479 10.27 14.27 -49.28
N GLY A 480 10.81 13.12 -49.66
CA GLY A 480 12.20 12.98 -50.11
C GLY A 480 12.34 12.98 -51.63
N THR A 481 13.53 13.32 -52.12
CA THR A 481 13.99 13.04 -53.49
C THR A 481 15.18 12.07 -53.44
N ASN A 482 15.68 11.62 -54.60
CA ASN A 482 16.86 10.73 -54.63
C ASN A 482 18.11 11.38 -54.01
N ASN A 483 18.23 12.71 -54.09
CA ASN A 483 19.42 13.46 -53.66
C ASN A 483 19.19 14.32 -52.41
N ASP A 484 17.98 14.33 -51.84
CA ASP A 484 17.63 15.04 -50.60
C ASP A 484 16.57 14.22 -49.86
N LYS A 485 17.02 13.41 -48.89
CA LYS A 485 16.22 12.41 -48.20
C LYS A 485 15.95 12.85 -46.77
N GLU A 486 14.74 12.57 -46.31
CA GLU A 486 14.39 12.74 -44.90
C GLU A 486 14.68 11.44 -44.15
N THR A 487 15.88 11.29 -43.59
CA THR A 487 16.38 10.01 -43.05
C THR A 487 15.61 9.50 -41.84
N MET A 488 15.61 10.27 -40.75
CA MET A 488 15.01 9.90 -39.47
C MET A 488 14.67 11.17 -38.68
N PRO A 489 13.55 11.86 -38.99
CA PRO A 489 13.19 13.13 -38.38
C PRO A 489 13.07 13.03 -36.86
N LEU A 490 13.79 13.90 -36.15
CA LEU A 490 13.66 14.01 -34.69
C LEU A 490 12.24 14.38 -34.28
N VAL A 491 11.61 15.29 -35.01
CA VAL A 491 10.25 15.79 -34.69
C VAL A 491 9.18 14.70 -34.69
N ILE A 492 9.31 13.65 -35.51
CA ILE A 492 8.39 12.50 -35.48
C ILE A 492 8.57 11.75 -34.15
N ARG A 493 9.82 11.54 -33.72
CA ARG A 493 10.16 10.84 -32.48
C ARG A 493 9.75 11.65 -31.24
N GLU A 494 9.95 12.96 -31.28
CA GLU A 494 9.48 13.91 -30.26
C GLU A 494 7.95 13.91 -30.17
N SER A 495 7.21 13.94 -31.29
CA SER A 495 5.75 13.87 -31.24
C SER A 495 5.24 12.51 -30.73
N ILE A 496 5.92 11.40 -31.06
CA ILE A 496 5.61 10.08 -30.49
C ILE A 496 5.85 10.06 -28.98
N SER A 497 6.92 10.71 -28.48
CA SER A 497 7.20 10.75 -27.04
C SER A 497 6.12 11.49 -26.25
N TRP A 498 5.40 12.41 -26.88
CA TRP A 498 4.23 13.08 -26.31
C TRP A 498 2.89 12.36 -26.56
N ASN A 499 2.93 11.13 -27.08
CA ASN A 499 1.75 10.32 -27.40
C ASN A 499 0.72 11.06 -28.28
N MET A 500 1.19 11.88 -29.22
CA MET A 500 0.33 12.57 -30.18
C MET A 500 -0.18 11.60 -31.24
N ASN A 501 -1.30 11.90 -31.90
CA ASN A 501 -1.63 11.26 -33.17
C ASN A 501 -0.77 11.89 -34.29
N LEU A 502 -0.19 11.07 -35.15
CA LEU A 502 0.67 11.50 -36.25
C LEU A 502 0.09 11.07 -37.60
N LEU A 503 0.16 11.96 -38.58
CA LEU A 503 -0.01 11.63 -39.99
C LEU A 503 1.26 12.00 -40.76
N ILE A 504 1.92 10.99 -41.32
CA ILE A 504 3.20 11.15 -42.03
C ILE A 504 3.17 10.40 -43.37
N TYR A 505 4.16 10.65 -44.24
CA TYR A 505 4.44 9.76 -45.36
C TYR A 505 5.37 8.62 -44.94
N ASN A 506 5.04 7.37 -45.27
CA ASN A 506 5.99 6.26 -45.12
C ASN A 506 7.04 6.30 -46.24
N LEU A 507 8.12 7.06 -46.02
CA LEU A 507 9.19 7.19 -46.99
C LEU A 507 10.06 5.92 -47.02
N PRO A 508 10.58 5.48 -48.19
CA PRO A 508 11.41 4.27 -48.29
C PRO A 508 12.61 4.23 -47.34
N VAL A 509 13.17 5.40 -47.04
CA VAL A 509 14.31 5.58 -46.12
C VAL A 509 13.98 5.26 -44.66
N TYR A 510 12.70 5.20 -44.29
CA TYR A 510 12.26 4.79 -42.96
C TYR A 510 12.25 3.27 -42.78
N LEU A 511 12.25 2.49 -43.86
CA LEU A 511 12.18 1.02 -43.82
C LEU A 511 11.03 0.51 -42.92
N ASN A 512 9.86 1.16 -42.99
CA ASN A 512 8.68 0.87 -42.16
C ASN A 512 8.93 0.97 -40.64
N TYR A 513 9.98 1.68 -40.21
CA TYR A 513 10.32 1.82 -38.79
C TYR A 513 9.14 2.33 -37.95
N PHE A 514 8.31 3.21 -38.50
CA PHE A 514 7.21 3.80 -37.73
C PHE A 514 5.95 2.92 -37.63
N ASP A 515 5.88 1.78 -38.34
CA ASP A 515 4.73 0.84 -38.27
C ASP A 515 4.56 0.22 -36.88
N GLN A 516 5.59 0.29 -36.04
CA GLN A 516 5.57 -0.24 -34.67
C GLN A 516 4.81 0.65 -33.68
N PHE A 517 4.34 1.85 -34.09
CA PHE A 517 3.69 2.81 -33.20
C PHE A 517 2.20 2.97 -33.55
N ASP A 518 1.31 2.60 -32.61
CA ASP A 518 -0.16 2.60 -32.78
C ASP A 518 -0.77 3.99 -33.10
N ASN A 519 -0.03 5.05 -32.78
CA ASN A 519 -0.43 6.45 -32.94
C ASN A 519 0.10 7.10 -34.24
N VAL A 520 0.75 6.33 -35.11
CA VAL A 520 1.25 6.79 -36.41
C VAL A 520 0.41 6.19 -37.53
N ASP A 521 -0.21 7.06 -38.32
CA ASP A 521 -0.94 6.70 -39.53
C ASP A 521 -0.31 7.38 -40.77
N TYR A 522 -0.67 6.89 -41.97
CA TYR A 522 0.02 7.28 -43.20
C TYR A 522 -0.85 8.05 -44.20
N LEU A 523 -0.25 9.07 -44.78
CA LEU A 523 -0.77 9.82 -45.93
C LEU A 523 -0.57 9.02 -47.23
N ASP A 524 -1.53 9.14 -48.14
CA ASP A 524 -1.48 8.63 -49.50
C ASP A 524 -0.67 9.55 -50.41
N PHE A 525 0.32 9.03 -51.12
CA PHE A 525 1.20 9.82 -51.99
C PHE A 525 0.46 10.45 -53.19
N THR A 526 -0.71 9.93 -53.56
CA THR A 526 -1.38 10.22 -54.84
C THR A 526 -2.76 10.87 -54.69
N ASP A 527 -3.40 10.77 -53.52
CA ASP A 527 -4.80 11.18 -53.32
C ASP A 527 -4.94 12.19 -52.17
N LYS A 528 -5.02 13.48 -52.51
CA LYS A 528 -5.10 14.58 -51.54
C LYS A 528 -6.47 14.65 -50.87
N GLU A 529 -7.54 14.36 -51.60
CA GLU A 529 -8.90 14.31 -51.06
C GLU A 529 -9.02 13.22 -50.00
N LYS A 530 -8.47 12.03 -50.26
CA LYS A 530 -8.37 10.96 -49.27
C LYS A 530 -7.56 11.40 -48.05
N ASN A 531 -6.43 12.08 -48.25
CA ASN A 531 -5.64 12.60 -47.12
C ASN A 531 -6.43 13.61 -46.27
N ALA A 532 -7.21 14.50 -46.88
CA ALA A 532 -8.08 15.41 -46.15
C ALA A 532 -9.14 14.66 -45.32
N GLN A 533 -9.69 13.55 -45.84
CA GLN A 533 -10.61 12.69 -45.07
C GLN A 533 -9.91 11.96 -43.92
N ILE A 534 -8.67 11.48 -44.12
CA ILE A 534 -7.88 10.84 -43.05
C ILE A 534 -7.57 11.86 -41.94
N ILE A 535 -7.19 13.09 -42.30
CA ILE A 535 -6.96 14.18 -41.34
C ILE A 535 -8.23 14.43 -40.50
N LYS A 536 -9.39 14.55 -41.15
CA LYS A 536 -10.69 14.70 -40.47
C LYS A 536 -10.99 13.55 -39.50
N ALA A 537 -10.78 12.31 -39.94
CA ALA A 537 -11.01 11.12 -39.12
C ALA A 537 -10.12 11.10 -37.87
N GLN A 538 -8.83 11.49 -37.99
CA GLN A 538 -7.90 11.56 -36.86
C GLN A 538 -8.29 12.63 -35.83
N LEU A 539 -9.01 13.66 -36.26
CA LEU A 539 -9.49 14.74 -35.40
C LEU A 539 -10.85 14.42 -34.74
N GLY A 540 -11.41 13.23 -34.99
CA GLY A 540 -12.71 12.78 -34.46
C GLY A 540 -13.92 13.17 -35.31
N ASP A 541 -13.72 13.99 -36.34
CA ASP A 541 -14.76 14.47 -37.26
C ASP A 541 -14.83 13.56 -38.50
N GLY A 542 -15.27 12.32 -38.33
CA GLY A 542 -15.40 11.41 -39.48
C GLY A 542 -15.71 9.96 -39.15
N THR A 543 -15.54 9.53 -37.90
CA THR A 543 -16.01 8.22 -37.45
C THR A 543 -17.50 8.27 -37.17
N VAL A 544 -18.31 7.84 -38.14
CA VAL A 544 -19.72 7.51 -37.87
C VAL A 544 -19.73 6.29 -36.95
N VAL A 545 -19.83 6.51 -35.64
CA VAL A 545 -20.12 5.45 -34.67
C VAL A 545 -21.46 4.84 -35.09
N ASN A 546 -21.43 3.61 -35.59
CA ASN A 546 -22.63 2.90 -35.99
C ASN A 546 -23.26 2.29 -34.75
N THR A 547 -24.04 3.09 -34.01
CA THR A 547 -24.74 2.65 -32.80
C THR A 547 -25.68 1.45 -33.04
N GLN A 548 -26.06 1.16 -34.29
CA GLN A 548 -26.84 -0.04 -34.62
C GLN A 548 -26.03 -1.35 -34.53
N LYS A 549 -24.71 -1.26 -34.43
CA LYS A 549 -23.78 -2.39 -34.23
C LYS A 549 -23.26 -2.49 -32.80
N GLU A 550 -23.84 -1.73 -31.89
CA GLU A 550 -23.45 -1.64 -30.49
C GLU A 550 -24.65 -1.89 -29.58
N ALA A 551 -24.40 -2.45 -28.41
CA ALA A 551 -25.44 -2.66 -27.40
C ALA A 551 -24.87 -2.49 -25.98
N PHE A 552 -25.74 -2.05 -25.07
CA PHE A 552 -25.49 -2.10 -23.64
C PHE A 552 -26.02 -3.40 -23.06
N ILE A 553 -25.20 -4.07 -22.26
CA ILE A 553 -25.60 -5.21 -21.43
C ILE A 553 -25.74 -4.71 -20.01
N ILE A 554 -26.99 -4.72 -19.52
CA ILE A 554 -27.31 -4.26 -18.17
C ILE A 554 -27.58 -5.49 -17.30
N SER A 555 -26.85 -5.65 -16.20
CA SER A 555 -27.09 -6.71 -15.21
C SER A 555 -27.96 -6.17 -14.08
N THR A 556 -29.06 -6.86 -13.76
CA THR A 556 -30.03 -6.44 -12.72
C THR A 556 -30.58 -7.62 -11.92
N TYR A 557 -31.19 -7.33 -10.77
CA TYR A 557 -31.91 -8.26 -9.91
C TYR A 557 -33.20 -7.61 -9.35
N PRO A 558 -34.23 -7.40 -10.19
CA PRO A 558 -35.40 -6.57 -9.89
C PRO A 558 -36.38 -7.19 -8.87
N ILE A 559 -35.96 -7.32 -7.60
CA ILE A 559 -36.73 -7.95 -6.51
C ILE A 559 -37.56 -6.94 -5.68
N THR A 560 -37.22 -5.65 -5.75
CA THR A 560 -37.96 -4.56 -5.08
C THR A 560 -38.37 -3.49 -6.09
N ASP A 561 -39.41 -2.71 -5.74
CA ASP A 561 -39.85 -1.57 -6.55
C ASP A 561 -38.72 -0.55 -6.78
N SER A 562 -37.82 -0.35 -5.79
CA SER A 562 -36.67 0.54 -5.93
C SER A 562 -35.68 0.07 -7.01
N ILE A 563 -35.37 -1.23 -7.08
CA ILE A 563 -34.49 -1.80 -8.10
C ILE A 563 -35.17 -1.80 -9.46
N ILE A 564 -36.47 -2.09 -9.52
CA ILE A 564 -37.27 -2.04 -10.75
C ILE A 564 -37.23 -0.64 -11.35
N ASN A 565 -37.53 0.38 -10.56
CA ASN A 565 -37.54 1.77 -11.02
C ASN A 565 -36.14 2.25 -11.42
N THR A 566 -35.11 1.90 -10.65
CA THR A 566 -33.72 2.26 -10.97
C THR A 566 -33.26 1.61 -12.27
N THR A 567 -33.58 0.32 -12.47
CA THR A 567 -33.29 -0.39 -13.72
C THR A 567 -34.04 0.25 -14.89
N LEU A 568 -35.32 0.63 -14.70
CA LEU A 568 -36.12 1.29 -15.72
C LEU A 568 -35.50 2.64 -16.15
N ASP A 569 -35.04 3.43 -15.18
CA ASP A 569 -34.38 4.71 -15.46
C ASP A 569 -33.05 4.51 -16.19
N CYS A 570 -32.27 3.49 -15.80
CA CYS A 570 -31.02 3.13 -16.49
C CYS A 570 -31.27 2.74 -17.94
N VAL A 571 -32.20 1.82 -18.21
CA VAL A 571 -32.59 1.40 -19.57
C VAL A 571 -33.01 2.62 -20.40
N LYS A 572 -33.90 3.47 -19.86
CA LYS A 572 -34.36 4.68 -20.55
C LYS A 572 -33.23 5.68 -20.82
N SER A 573 -32.30 5.84 -19.88
CA SER A 573 -31.16 6.74 -20.05
C SER A 573 -30.24 6.32 -21.20
N VAL A 574 -30.03 5.01 -21.38
CA VAL A 574 -29.25 4.45 -22.48
C VAL A 574 -29.98 4.60 -23.82
N GLN A 575 -31.26 4.22 -23.87
CA GLN A 575 -32.07 4.30 -25.10
C GLN A 575 -32.26 5.73 -25.58
N LYS A 576 -32.36 6.71 -24.66
CA LYS A 576 -32.41 8.14 -24.99
C LYS A 576 -31.22 8.59 -25.85
N HIS A 577 -30.07 7.92 -25.72
CA HIS A 577 -28.85 8.21 -26.46
C HIS A 577 -28.67 7.34 -27.71
N GLY A 578 -29.68 6.56 -28.10
CA GLY A 578 -29.73 5.83 -29.36
C GLY A 578 -29.10 4.44 -29.36
N HIS A 579 -28.78 3.90 -28.18
CA HIS A 579 -28.21 2.56 -28.02
C HIS A 579 -29.28 1.51 -27.71
N LYS A 580 -29.03 0.27 -28.12
CA LYS A 580 -29.87 -0.89 -27.79
C LYS A 580 -29.50 -1.48 -26.43
N VAL A 581 -30.48 -2.01 -25.72
CA VAL A 581 -30.28 -2.59 -24.38
C VAL A 581 -30.63 -4.08 -24.36
N ILE A 582 -29.68 -4.89 -23.88
CA ILE A 582 -29.88 -6.29 -23.50
C ILE A 582 -29.89 -6.34 -21.98
N LEU A 583 -31.07 -6.58 -21.40
CA LEU A 583 -31.25 -6.68 -19.97
C LEU A 583 -31.04 -8.11 -19.50
N THR A 584 -30.16 -8.31 -18.53
CA THR A 584 -29.78 -9.63 -18.02
C THR A 584 -30.13 -9.74 -16.54
N SER A 585 -30.68 -10.87 -16.12
CA SER A 585 -31.02 -11.12 -14.72
C SER A 585 -30.95 -12.60 -14.37
N HIS A 586 -30.73 -12.87 -13.09
CA HIS A 586 -30.75 -14.21 -12.52
C HIS A 586 -32.06 -14.55 -11.79
N ILE A 587 -33.00 -13.60 -11.79
CA ILE A 587 -34.37 -13.78 -11.32
C ILE A 587 -35.33 -13.37 -12.45
N PRO A 588 -36.63 -13.75 -12.38
CA PRO A 588 -37.60 -13.30 -13.37
C PRO A 588 -37.62 -11.77 -13.50
N ILE A 589 -37.52 -11.26 -14.72
CA ILE A 589 -37.62 -9.83 -15.03
C ILE A 589 -39.10 -9.43 -15.04
N PRO A 590 -39.54 -8.41 -14.27
CA PRO A 590 -40.92 -7.92 -14.31
C PRO A 590 -41.36 -7.43 -15.70
N GLU A 591 -42.66 -7.58 -16.00
CA GLU A 591 -43.25 -7.22 -17.30
C GLU A 591 -42.92 -5.78 -17.72
N VAL A 592 -43.00 -4.82 -16.79
CA VAL A 592 -42.67 -3.41 -17.03
C VAL A 592 -41.23 -3.17 -17.54
N LEU A 593 -40.27 -4.03 -17.17
CA LEU A 593 -38.89 -3.94 -17.68
C LEU A 593 -38.75 -4.67 -19.01
N GLN A 594 -39.45 -5.80 -19.19
CA GLN A 594 -39.47 -6.54 -20.46
C GLN A 594 -40.08 -5.71 -21.60
N GLU A 595 -41.07 -4.89 -21.30
CA GLU A 595 -41.71 -4.00 -22.28
C GLU A 595 -40.80 -2.87 -22.78
N VAL A 596 -39.79 -2.49 -22.00
CA VAL A 596 -38.93 -1.33 -22.30
C VAL A 596 -37.55 -1.72 -22.82
N ALA A 597 -36.96 -2.82 -22.33
CA ALA A 597 -35.68 -3.31 -22.85
C ALA A 597 -35.84 -3.86 -24.28
N ASP A 598 -34.80 -3.70 -25.13
CA ASP A 598 -34.85 -4.24 -26.50
C ASP A 598 -34.77 -5.78 -26.51
N TYR A 599 -34.00 -6.35 -25.58
CA TYR A 599 -33.86 -7.79 -25.38
C TYR A 599 -33.74 -8.11 -23.89
N CYS A 600 -34.16 -9.31 -23.49
CA CYS A 600 -34.05 -9.80 -22.12
C CYS A 600 -33.44 -11.20 -22.08
N VAL A 601 -32.57 -11.45 -21.10
CA VAL A 601 -31.99 -12.77 -20.79
C VAL A 601 -32.22 -13.07 -19.31
N VAL A 602 -32.84 -14.21 -19.03
CA VAL A 602 -33.05 -14.69 -17.65
C VAL A 602 -32.30 -16.00 -17.45
N ASP A 603 -31.26 -15.97 -16.61
CA ASP A 603 -30.50 -17.14 -16.19
C ASP A 603 -30.97 -17.65 -14.83
N LYS A 604 -31.73 -18.75 -14.80
CA LYS A 604 -32.31 -19.28 -13.56
C LYS A 604 -31.29 -20.00 -12.66
N ASN A 605 -30.05 -20.20 -13.09
CA ASN A 605 -29.06 -20.99 -12.36
C ASN A 605 -28.53 -20.26 -11.10
N ASN A 606 -28.56 -18.91 -11.09
CA ASN A 606 -28.19 -18.04 -9.96
C ASN A 606 -26.99 -18.55 -9.13
N ILE A 607 -25.81 -18.57 -9.75
CA ILE A 607 -24.61 -19.17 -9.15
C ILE A 607 -24.06 -18.29 -8.03
N LEU A 608 -24.18 -18.75 -6.79
CA LEU A 608 -23.62 -18.09 -5.61
C LEU A 608 -22.43 -18.89 -5.06
N THR A 609 -21.44 -18.19 -4.52
CA THR A 609 -20.29 -18.80 -3.82
C THR A 609 -20.03 -18.06 -2.49
N LYS A 610 -18.91 -18.36 -1.81
CA LYS A 610 -18.41 -17.61 -0.65
C LYS A 610 -17.19 -16.78 -1.07
N HIS A 611 -17.11 -15.54 -0.60
CA HIS A 611 -15.97 -14.69 -0.94
C HIS A 611 -14.68 -15.17 -0.23
N THR A 612 -13.58 -15.35 -0.96
CA THR A 612 -12.31 -15.81 -0.36
C THR A 612 -11.63 -14.71 0.47
N TYR A 613 -11.68 -13.46 -0.01
CA TYR A 613 -11.09 -12.29 0.64
C TYR A 613 -12.03 -11.55 1.64
N TYR A 614 -13.09 -10.88 1.13
CA TYR A 614 -14.02 -10.07 1.96
C TYR A 614 -14.87 -10.94 2.88
N SER A 615 -14.34 -11.17 4.08
CA SER A 615 -14.93 -12.05 5.09
C SER A 615 -15.16 -11.36 6.43
N ASN A 616 -14.84 -10.07 6.52
CA ASN A 616 -15.01 -9.26 7.70
C ASN A 616 -15.64 -7.91 7.34
N PHE A 617 -16.48 -7.38 8.23
CA PHE A 617 -17.01 -6.03 8.15
C PHE A 617 -16.74 -5.30 9.47
N TYR A 618 -16.39 -4.02 9.38
CA TYR A 618 -16.09 -3.17 10.54
C TYR A 618 -16.93 -1.89 10.46
N TRP A 619 -17.51 -1.51 11.59
CA TRP A 619 -18.25 -0.28 11.79
C TRP A 619 -17.78 0.41 13.06
N ASN A 620 -17.49 1.70 12.98
CA ASN A 620 -17.05 2.50 14.12
C ASN A 620 -17.97 3.71 14.30
N SER A 621 -18.36 3.99 15.54
CA SER A 621 -19.12 5.19 15.92
C SER A 621 -18.75 5.64 17.33
N ASP A 622 -19.26 6.80 17.74
CA ASP A 622 -19.06 7.32 19.10
C ASP A 622 -19.74 6.45 20.18
N LEU A 623 -20.82 5.76 19.82
CA LEU A 623 -21.62 4.95 20.75
C LEU A 623 -21.16 3.49 20.84
N TYR A 624 -20.63 2.96 19.74
CA TYR A 624 -20.19 1.56 19.67
C TYR A 624 -19.23 1.30 18.51
N ASN A 625 -18.48 0.19 18.61
CA ASN A 625 -17.79 -0.44 17.48
C ASN A 625 -18.43 -1.80 17.20
N ALA A 626 -18.56 -2.18 15.93
CA ALA A 626 -19.01 -3.50 15.54
C ALA A 626 -18.02 -4.11 14.54
N HIS A 627 -17.52 -5.30 14.87
CA HIS A 627 -16.80 -6.19 13.97
C HIS A 627 -17.71 -7.38 13.69
N LEU A 628 -17.92 -7.69 12.42
CA LEU A 628 -18.66 -8.85 11.97
C LEU A 628 -17.69 -9.80 11.28
N ASN A 629 -17.63 -11.04 11.74
CA ASN A 629 -17.08 -12.14 10.96
C ASN A 629 -18.20 -12.68 10.06
N LEU A 630 -18.12 -12.37 8.76
CA LEU A 630 -19.20 -12.66 7.81
C LEU A 630 -19.45 -14.18 7.67
N ARG A 631 -18.46 -15.01 7.99
CA ARG A 631 -18.59 -16.48 7.96
C ARG A 631 -19.47 -17.05 9.08
N GLY A 632 -19.62 -16.33 10.19
CA GLY A 632 -20.30 -16.84 11.40
C GLY A 632 -21.79 -17.13 11.17
N GLU A 633 -22.47 -16.26 10.43
CA GLU A 633 -23.91 -16.34 10.14
C GLU A 633 -24.18 -16.30 8.62
N GLU A 634 -23.29 -16.89 7.83
CA GLU A 634 -23.40 -16.98 6.36
C GLU A 634 -23.60 -15.64 5.63
N ASN A 635 -23.08 -14.54 6.19
CA ASN A 635 -23.11 -13.20 5.59
C ASN A 635 -22.02 -13.01 4.50
N ASP A 636 -21.21 -14.03 4.23
CA ASP A 636 -20.13 -14.06 3.24
C ASP A 636 -20.56 -14.63 1.86
N VAL A 637 -21.87 -14.79 1.63
CA VAL A 637 -22.42 -15.20 0.32
C VAL A 637 -22.11 -14.13 -0.74
N TYR A 638 -21.50 -14.57 -1.82
CA TYR A 638 -21.01 -13.72 -2.90
C TYR A 638 -21.72 -14.00 -4.23
N HIS A 639 -22.06 -12.93 -4.94
CA HIS A 639 -22.86 -12.95 -6.18
C HIS A 639 -22.05 -12.65 -7.45
N GLY A 640 -20.72 -12.49 -7.35
CA GLY A 640 -19.84 -12.30 -8.51
C GLY A 640 -20.04 -13.33 -9.64
N PRO A 641 -20.13 -14.65 -9.36
CA PRO A 641 -20.40 -15.64 -10.40
C PRO A 641 -21.73 -15.42 -11.13
N THR A 642 -22.77 -14.93 -10.44
CA THR A 642 -24.04 -14.57 -11.08
C THR A 642 -23.89 -13.39 -12.04
N VAL A 643 -23.11 -12.37 -11.66
CA VAL A 643 -22.84 -11.21 -12.54
C VAL A 643 -21.99 -11.65 -13.74
N TYR A 644 -21.02 -12.53 -13.51
CA TYR A 644 -20.21 -13.16 -14.55
C TYR A 644 -21.08 -13.83 -15.62
N THR A 645 -22.01 -14.71 -15.22
CA THR A 645 -22.87 -15.41 -16.18
C THR A 645 -23.87 -14.46 -16.85
N ASN A 646 -24.40 -13.47 -16.14
CA ASN A 646 -25.25 -12.44 -16.74
C ASN A 646 -24.53 -11.72 -17.90
N TYR A 647 -23.29 -11.27 -17.70
CA TYR A 647 -22.50 -10.64 -18.75
C TYR A 647 -22.17 -11.61 -19.89
N TYR A 648 -21.77 -12.85 -19.58
CA TYR A 648 -21.48 -13.86 -20.60
C TYR A 648 -22.70 -14.18 -21.47
N ASN A 649 -23.86 -14.41 -20.84
CA ASN A 649 -25.10 -14.77 -21.53
C ASN A 649 -25.65 -13.59 -22.35
N GLY A 650 -25.56 -12.37 -21.80
CA GLY A 650 -25.89 -11.14 -22.54
C GLY A 650 -25.01 -10.96 -23.77
N ALA A 651 -23.70 -11.16 -23.63
CA ALA A 651 -22.75 -11.05 -24.74
C ALA A 651 -23.00 -12.14 -25.80
N SER A 652 -23.30 -13.37 -25.37
CA SER A 652 -23.63 -14.49 -26.25
C SER A 652 -24.86 -14.18 -27.11
N LEU A 653 -25.95 -13.68 -26.50
CA LEU A 653 -27.11 -13.22 -27.27
C LEU A 653 -26.74 -12.06 -28.21
N ALA A 654 -25.93 -11.11 -27.75
CA ALA A 654 -25.53 -9.97 -28.56
C ALA A 654 -24.73 -10.38 -29.82
N SER A 655 -23.89 -11.42 -29.70
CA SER A 655 -23.15 -12.01 -30.81
C SER A 655 -24.09 -12.57 -31.87
N GLU A 656 -25.12 -13.34 -31.47
CA GLU A 656 -26.12 -13.90 -32.38
C GLU A 656 -26.97 -12.81 -33.06
N LEU A 657 -27.23 -11.71 -32.36
CA LEU A 657 -27.93 -10.54 -32.90
C LEU A 657 -27.04 -9.66 -33.80
N GLY A 658 -25.75 -9.97 -33.91
CA GLY A 658 -24.82 -9.29 -34.80
C GLY A 658 -24.29 -7.94 -34.31
N PHE A 659 -24.33 -7.70 -32.99
CA PHE A 659 -23.64 -6.59 -32.34
C PHE A 659 -22.15 -6.88 -32.26
N SER A 660 -21.31 -5.93 -32.67
CA SER A 660 -19.84 -6.09 -32.72
C SER A 660 -19.11 -5.53 -31.50
N LYS A 661 -19.73 -4.57 -30.78
CA LYS A 661 -19.18 -3.96 -29.56
C LYS A 661 -20.24 -3.91 -28.48
N LEU A 662 -19.82 -4.09 -27.25
CA LEU A 662 -20.66 -4.18 -26.07
C LEU A 662 -20.17 -3.23 -24.99
N PHE A 663 -21.12 -2.59 -24.32
CA PHE A 663 -20.90 -1.79 -23.12
C PHE A 663 -21.60 -2.48 -21.95
N PHE A 664 -20.86 -2.90 -20.95
CA PHE A 664 -21.39 -3.59 -19.78
C PHE A 664 -21.60 -2.57 -18.68
N LEU A 665 -22.77 -2.61 -18.04
CA LEU A 665 -23.18 -1.58 -17.09
C LEU A 665 -24.01 -2.17 -15.95
N ASN A 666 -23.75 -1.71 -14.73
CA ASN A 666 -24.64 -1.97 -13.60
C ASN A 666 -25.92 -1.13 -13.69
N TYR A 667 -27.05 -1.70 -13.28
CA TYR A 667 -28.38 -1.09 -13.42
C TYR A 667 -28.57 0.23 -12.68
N ASP A 668 -27.67 0.63 -11.78
CA ASP A 668 -27.74 1.84 -10.96
C ASP A 668 -26.94 3.02 -11.50
N TYR A 669 -26.41 2.91 -12.72
CA TYR A 669 -25.71 3.96 -13.45
C TYR A 669 -26.57 4.52 -14.59
N LEU A 670 -26.95 5.80 -14.50
CA LEU A 670 -27.73 6.47 -15.53
C LEU A 670 -26.81 7.17 -16.54
N LEU A 671 -26.92 6.84 -17.83
CA LEU A 671 -26.13 7.47 -18.89
C LEU A 671 -26.56 8.93 -19.09
N GLN A 672 -25.63 9.87 -18.91
CA GLN A 672 -25.85 11.31 -19.07
C GLN A 672 -25.08 11.92 -20.24
N ASP A 673 -23.84 11.46 -20.49
CA ASP A 673 -23.04 11.90 -21.63
C ASP A 673 -22.72 10.74 -22.59
N ASN A 674 -23.09 10.91 -23.85
CA ASN A 674 -22.85 9.93 -24.91
C ASN A 674 -21.59 10.24 -25.75
N ASN A 675 -20.95 11.40 -25.59
CA ASN A 675 -19.75 11.73 -26.34
C ASN A 675 -18.57 10.86 -25.92
N GLU A 676 -18.38 10.65 -24.62
CA GLU A 676 -17.34 9.76 -24.13
C GLU A 676 -17.61 8.28 -24.48
N ILE A 677 -18.88 7.86 -24.56
CA ILE A 677 -19.22 6.52 -25.08
C ILE A 677 -18.76 6.36 -26.54
N LYS A 678 -18.86 7.41 -27.37
CA LYS A 678 -18.32 7.38 -28.75
C LYS A 678 -16.79 7.29 -28.75
N ASN A 679 -16.11 7.99 -27.85
CA ASN A 679 -14.66 7.89 -27.69
C ASN A 679 -14.25 6.46 -27.34
N ILE A 680 -14.94 5.84 -26.38
CA ILE A 680 -14.72 4.43 -25.99
C ILE A 680 -15.02 3.49 -27.17
N SER A 681 -16.09 3.73 -27.93
CA SER A 681 -16.36 2.97 -29.16
C SER A 681 -15.20 3.09 -30.15
N ASN A 682 -14.63 4.29 -30.31
CA ASN A 682 -13.49 4.50 -31.20
C ASN A 682 -12.23 3.76 -30.73
N ILE A 683 -11.99 3.69 -29.41
CA ILE A 683 -10.94 2.85 -28.83
C ILE A 683 -11.16 1.39 -29.22
N LEU A 684 -12.40 0.89 -29.12
CA LEU A 684 -12.76 -0.47 -29.54
C LEU A 684 -12.67 -0.74 -31.05
N ASN A 685 -12.34 0.26 -31.89
CA ASN A 685 -11.93 -0.02 -33.28
C ASN A 685 -10.49 -0.58 -33.33
N LYS A 686 -9.63 -0.15 -32.41
CA LYS A 686 -8.20 -0.51 -32.36
C LYS A 686 -7.90 -1.57 -31.30
N LYS A 687 -8.60 -1.55 -30.15
CA LYS A 687 -8.40 -2.46 -29.02
C LYS A 687 -9.59 -3.41 -28.86
N ASP A 688 -9.38 -4.58 -28.25
CA ASP A 688 -10.45 -5.54 -28.00
C ASP A 688 -11.26 -5.22 -26.73
N TYR A 689 -10.63 -4.56 -25.75
CA TYR A 689 -11.22 -4.28 -24.45
C TYR A 689 -10.91 -2.86 -23.96
N TYR A 690 -11.77 -2.32 -23.11
CA TYR A 690 -11.62 -1.05 -22.40
C TYR A 690 -12.04 -1.24 -20.94
N PHE A 691 -11.13 -1.00 -20.01
CA PHE A 691 -11.38 -1.09 -18.56
C PHE A 691 -10.68 0.05 -17.78
N GLY A 692 -11.23 0.38 -16.62
CA GLY A 692 -10.53 1.15 -15.59
C GLY A 692 -9.79 0.23 -14.64
N ASN A 693 -8.54 0.57 -14.33
CA ASN A 693 -7.79 -0.11 -13.27
C ASN A 693 -8.41 0.19 -11.90
N HIS A 694 -8.34 -0.78 -11.00
CA HIS A 694 -8.71 -0.63 -9.61
C HIS A 694 -7.68 -1.37 -8.73
N HIS A 695 -7.33 -0.83 -7.57
CA HIS A 695 -6.45 -1.50 -6.61
C HIS A 695 -7.10 -1.62 -5.21
N PRO A 696 -8.12 -2.50 -5.07
CA PRO A 696 -8.72 -2.80 -3.78
C PRO A 696 -7.76 -3.59 -2.88
N SER A 697 -8.15 -3.81 -1.62
CA SER A 697 -7.33 -4.55 -0.66
C SER A 697 -7.08 -6.01 -1.05
N GLU A 698 -7.89 -6.57 -1.96
CA GLU A 698 -7.71 -7.93 -2.49
C GLU A 698 -6.68 -8.04 -3.63
N GLY A 699 -5.97 -6.95 -3.95
CA GLY A 699 -4.94 -6.91 -4.98
C GLY A 699 -5.35 -6.14 -6.23
N ASP A 700 -4.60 -6.30 -7.31
CA ASP A 700 -4.93 -5.66 -8.59
C ASP A 700 -6.27 -6.14 -9.14
N ALA A 701 -7.10 -5.19 -9.59
CA ALA A 701 -8.45 -5.44 -10.07
C ALA A 701 -8.80 -4.54 -11.28
N LEU A 702 -9.94 -4.85 -11.92
CA LEU A 702 -10.56 -3.99 -12.94
C LEU A 702 -11.97 -3.62 -12.50
N PHE A 703 -12.39 -2.37 -12.71
CA PHE A 703 -13.77 -1.96 -12.42
C PHE A 703 -14.75 -2.77 -13.26
N THR A 704 -15.78 -3.32 -12.60
CA THR A 704 -16.81 -4.13 -13.26
C THR A 704 -18.17 -3.46 -13.36
N TYR A 705 -18.39 -2.35 -12.65
CA TYR A 705 -19.64 -1.60 -12.75
C TYR A 705 -19.85 -0.95 -14.14
N PHE A 706 -18.76 -0.69 -14.87
CA PHE A 706 -18.77 -0.28 -16.27
C PHE A 706 -17.49 -0.73 -16.97
N PHE A 707 -17.61 -1.31 -18.17
CA PHE A 707 -16.49 -1.58 -19.07
C PHE A 707 -17.01 -1.80 -20.51
N ALA A 708 -16.11 -1.88 -21.49
CA ALA A 708 -16.51 -2.12 -22.87
C ALA A 708 -15.61 -3.15 -23.56
N ALA A 709 -16.16 -3.91 -24.50
CA ALA A 709 -15.42 -4.94 -25.23
C ALA A 709 -15.97 -5.17 -26.63
N LYS A 710 -15.14 -5.68 -27.53
CA LYS A 710 -15.62 -6.32 -28.75
C LYS A 710 -16.32 -7.64 -28.40
N THR A 711 -17.46 -7.89 -29.04
CA THR A 711 -18.34 -9.01 -28.71
C THR A 711 -17.67 -10.38 -28.76
N LYS A 712 -17.04 -10.71 -29.90
CA LYS A 712 -16.42 -12.04 -30.10
C LYS A 712 -15.17 -12.26 -29.24
N PRO A 713 -14.22 -11.31 -29.17
CA PRO A 713 -13.11 -11.42 -28.22
C PRO A 713 -13.57 -11.65 -26.79
N PHE A 714 -14.60 -10.96 -26.31
CA PHE A 714 -15.09 -11.16 -24.94
C PHE A 714 -15.57 -12.58 -24.66
N ILE A 715 -16.43 -13.14 -25.53
CA ILE A 715 -16.96 -14.51 -25.37
C ILE A 715 -15.85 -15.56 -25.48
N ASN A 716 -14.84 -15.33 -26.33
CA ASN A 716 -13.73 -16.26 -26.51
C ASN A 716 -12.76 -16.27 -25.32
N THR A 717 -12.63 -15.14 -24.62
CA THR A 717 -11.70 -15.00 -23.49
C THR A 717 -12.29 -15.53 -22.20
N LEU A 718 -13.61 -15.37 -21.99
CA LEU A 718 -14.27 -15.85 -20.78
C LEU A 718 -14.68 -17.34 -20.89
N PRO A 719 -14.24 -18.21 -19.96
CA PRO A 719 -14.76 -19.58 -19.89
C PRO A 719 -16.23 -19.64 -19.46
N VAL A 720 -16.97 -20.59 -20.03
CA VAL A 720 -18.34 -20.90 -19.58
C VAL A 720 -18.29 -21.56 -18.20
N ILE A 721 -19.16 -21.13 -17.30
CA ILE A 721 -19.37 -21.74 -15.98
C ILE A 721 -20.82 -22.13 -15.76
N GLU A 722 -21.04 -23.20 -15.01
CA GLU A 722 -22.35 -23.78 -14.69
C GLU A 722 -22.58 -23.92 -13.17
N ASN A 723 -21.55 -23.78 -12.34
CA ASN A 723 -21.66 -23.90 -10.88
C ASN A 723 -20.53 -23.16 -10.15
N ALA A 724 -20.66 -23.01 -8.83
CA ALA A 724 -19.71 -22.29 -7.98
C ALA A 724 -18.30 -22.88 -8.03
N THR A 725 -18.17 -24.22 -8.03
CA THR A 725 -16.87 -24.89 -8.09
C THR A 725 -16.09 -24.54 -9.36
N GLN A 726 -16.77 -24.43 -10.50
CA GLN A 726 -16.13 -24.02 -11.76
C GLN A 726 -15.69 -22.55 -11.74
N TYR A 727 -16.46 -21.66 -11.10
CA TYR A 727 -16.08 -20.27 -10.94
C TYR A 727 -14.87 -20.12 -9.99
N ASP A 728 -14.91 -20.78 -8.83
CA ASP A 728 -13.83 -20.70 -7.85
C ASP A 728 -12.51 -21.28 -8.40
N ALA A 729 -12.60 -22.31 -9.26
CA ALA A 729 -11.43 -22.85 -9.97
C ALA A 729 -10.75 -21.83 -10.91
N LEU A 730 -11.45 -20.78 -11.37
CA LEU A 730 -10.85 -19.72 -12.19
C LEU A 730 -9.74 -18.98 -11.45
N MET A 731 -9.85 -18.86 -10.12
CA MET A 731 -8.82 -18.21 -9.30
C MET A 731 -7.49 -18.95 -9.44
N GLU A 732 -7.50 -20.28 -9.35
CA GLU A 732 -6.31 -21.11 -9.53
C GLU A 732 -5.82 -21.11 -10.99
N ILE A 733 -6.73 -21.19 -11.96
CA ILE A 733 -6.41 -21.25 -13.40
C ILE A 733 -5.67 -19.98 -13.87
N TYR A 734 -6.11 -18.81 -13.42
CA TYR A 734 -5.55 -17.52 -13.84
C TYR A 734 -4.56 -16.93 -12.83
N GLY A 735 -4.36 -17.60 -11.69
CA GLY A 735 -3.46 -17.17 -10.62
C GLY A 735 -3.93 -15.87 -9.95
N ALA A 736 -5.25 -15.71 -9.78
CA ALA A 736 -5.85 -14.56 -9.11
C ALA A 736 -5.71 -14.66 -7.59
N GLU A 737 -5.73 -13.52 -6.91
CA GLU A 737 -5.54 -13.41 -5.46
C GLU A 737 -6.83 -13.71 -4.68
N SER A 738 -7.98 -13.45 -5.29
CA SER A 738 -9.30 -13.76 -4.73
C SER A 738 -10.25 -14.29 -5.80
N ASN A 739 -11.41 -14.82 -5.37
CA ASN A 739 -12.52 -15.12 -6.26
C ASN A 739 -13.46 -13.91 -6.47
N GLY A 740 -13.01 -12.70 -6.11
CA GLY A 740 -13.71 -11.45 -6.44
C GLY A 740 -13.72 -11.24 -7.95
N LEU A 741 -14.87 -10.88 -8.51
CA LEU A 741 -15.06 -10.70 -9.95
C LEU A 741 -14.06 -9.71 -10.56
N GLU A 742 -13.78 -8.62 -9.84
CA GLU A 742 -12.89 -7.54 -10.29
C GLU A 742 -11.43 -8.00 -10.33
N ASN A 743 -10.98 -8.71 -9.29
CA ASN A 743 -9.67 -9.34 -9.23
C ASN A 743 -9.55 -10.43 -10.32
N LEU A 744 -10.51 -11.34 -10.42
CA LEU A 744 -10.54 -12.37 -11.46
C LEU A 744 -10.46 -11.76 -12.87
N PHE A 745 -11.22 -10.70 -13.14
CA PHE A 745 -11.19 -10.02 -14.45
C PHE A 745 -9.81 -9.43 -14.74
N TYR A 746 -9.15 -8.82 -13.76
CA TYR A 746 -7.77 -8.36 -13.96
C TYR A 746 -6.86 -9.49 -14.43
N TYR A 747 -6.86 -10.62 -13.74
CA TYR A 747 -6.00 -11.75 -14.05
C TYR A 747 -6.35 -12.44 -15.38
N ILE A 748 -7.64 -12.46 -15.76
CA ILE A 748 -8.11 -12.98 -17.05
C ILE A 748 -7.70 -12.05 -18.22
N PHE A 749 -7.83 -10.74 -18.05
CA PHE A 749 -7.66 -9.76 -19.14
C PHE A 749 -6.27 -9.11 -19.21
N LYS A 750 -5.39 -9.25 -18.20
CA LYS A 750 -4.09 -8.54 -18.15
C LYS A 750 -3.15 -8.78 -19.33
N ASN A 751 -3.26 -9.93 -19.99
CA ASN A 751 -2.44 -10.28 -21.16
C ASN A 751 -3.18 -10.15 -22.48
N GLN A 752 -4.37 -9.53 -22.49
CA GLN A 752 -5.19 -9.32 -23.69
C GLN A 752 -4.96 -7.93 -24.30
N ASP A 753 -5.47 -7.70 -25.51
CA ASP A 753 -5.40 -6.39 -26.20
C ASP A 753 -6.36 -5.36 -25.57
N LEU A 754 -5.92 -4.83 -24.44
CA LEU A 754 -6.70 -4.04 -23.50
C LEU A 754 -6.23 -2.58 -23.47
N TYR A 755 -7.17 -1.64 -23.57
CA TYR A 755 -6.96 -0.24 -23.20
C TYR A 755 -7.27 -0.06 -21.71
N ARG A 756 -6.29 0.42 -20.93
CA ARG A 756 -6.42 0.68 -19.49
C ARG A 756 -6.48 2.17 -19.21
N VAL A 757 -7.41 2.55 -18.35
CA VAL A 757 -7.48 3.89 -17.76
C VAL A 757 -7.03 3.82 -16.30
N SER A 758 -6.30 4.83 -15.83
CA SER A 758 -5.92 4.91 -14.42
C SER A 758 -7.16 4.92 -13.53
N GLU A 759 -7.03 4.51 -12.26
CA GLU A 759 -8.16 4.48 -11.33
C GLU A 759 -8.79 5.87 -11.14
N GLU A 760 -7.96 6.91 -11.02
CA GLU A 760 -8.40 8.29 -10.82
C GLU A 760 -9.12 8.84 -12.04
N ASP A 761 -8.54 8.66 -13.23
CA ASP A 761 -9.14 9.11 -14.49
C ASP A 761 -10.43 8.37 -14.78
N PHE A 762 -10.49 7.06 -14.50
CA PHE A 762 -11.69 6.28 -14.73
C PHE A 762 -12.82 6.71 -13.79
N LYS A 763 -12.52 7.00 -12.52
CA LYS A 763 -13.51 7.55 -11.57
C LYS A 763 -14.00 8.92 -12.00
N LEU A 764 -13.13 9.78 -12.52
CA LEU A 764 -13.51 11.11 -13.02
C LEU A 764 -14.39 10.99 -14.26
N LEU A 765 -13.95 10.22 -15.25
CA LEU A 765 -14.67 9.96 -16.49
C LEU A 765 -16.02 9.30 -16.20
N SER A 766 -16.07 8.32 -15.31
CA SER A 766 -17.31 7.65 -14.92
C SER A 766 -18.33 8.63 -14.32
N LYS A 767 -17.90 9.66 -13.57
CA LYS A 767 -18.80 10.70 -13.05
C LYS A 767 -19.31 11.65 -14.13
N GLN A 768 -18.57 11.81 -15.23
CA GLN A 768 -18.99 12.60 -16.39
C GLN A 768 -19.99 11.81 -17.25
N ILE A 769 -19.71 10.51 -17.47
CA ILE A 769 -20.55 9.63 -18.29
C ILE A 769 -21.86 9.31 -17.57
N PHE A 770 -21.79 9.00 -16.26
CA PHE A 770 -22.91 8.43 -15.52
C PHE A 770 -23.27 9.23 -14.27
N ALA A 771 -24.57 9.31 -13.99
CA ALA A 771 -25.07 9.60 -12.65
C ALA A 771 -25.34 8.31 -11.90
N HIS A 772 -24.48 8.03 -10.92
CA HIS A 772 -24.61 6.88 -10.02
C HIS A 772 -25.72 7.10 -8.99
N GLN A 773 -26.62 6.11 -8.84
CA GLN A 773 -27.75 6.15 -7.91
C GLN A 773 -27.46 5.54 -6.53
N ASP A 774 -26.22 5.07 -6.28
CA ASP A 774 -25.72 4.48 -5.02
C ASP A 774 -26.60 3.33 -4.48
N PHE A 775 -26.73 2.28 -5.29
CA PHE A 775 -27.31 0.99 -4.89
C PHE A 775 -26.21 -0.06 -4.74
N SER A 776 -26.13 -0.70 -3.58
CA SER A 776 -25.14 -1.75 -3.31
C SER A 776 -25.74 -2.84 -2.43
N ARG A 777 -25.60 -4.09 -2.87
CA ARG A 777 -26.12 -5.27 -2.16
C ARG A 777 -25.22 -5.68 -0.99
N VAL A 778 -24.89 -4.75 -0.09
CA VAL A 778 -24.16 -5.03 1.14
C VAL A 778 -25.13 -4.94 2.31
N GLU A 779 -25.60 -6.12 2.72
CA GLU A 779 -26.59 -6.29 3.79
C GLU A 779 -26.13 -7.39 4.73
N TYR A 780 -26.08 -7.11 6.02
CA TYR A 780 -25.62 -8.06 7.04
C TYR A 780 -26.66 -8.19 8.13
N PHE A 781 -27.07 -9.42 8.46
CA PHE A 781 -27.96 -9.72 9.58
C PHE A 781 -27.27 -10.75 10.48
N THR A 782 -27.10 -10.44 11.77
CA THR A 782 -26.36 -11.31 12.70
C THR A 782 -26.73 -11.03 14.16
N VAL A 783 -26.14 -11.82 15.06
CA VAL A 783 -26.10 -11.59 16.50
C VAL A 783 -24.64 -11.60 16.96
N LEU A 784 -24.26 -10.61 17.76
CA LEU A 784 -22.88 -10.36 18.17
C LEU A 784 -22.69 -10.52 19.69
N PRO A 785 -21.55 -11.05 20.13
CA PRO A 785 -21.15 -10.97 21.53
C PRO A 785 -20.77 -9.53 21.87
N THR A 786 -20.85 -9.15 23.15
CA THR A 786 -20.55 -7.78 23.58
C THR A 786 -19.68 -7.73 24.83
N ASN A 787 -19.01 -6.59 25.04
CA ASN A 787 -18.27 -6.27 26.27
C ASN A 787 -19.18 -6.11 27.51
N ILE A 788 -20.50 -6.08 27.34
CA ILE A 788 -21.46 -6.05 28.45
C ILE A 788 -21.74 -7.48 28.96
N PRO A 789 -21.45 -7.80 30.24
CA PRO A 789 -21.63 -9.14 30.78
C PRO A 789 -23.07 -9.67 30.62
N ASN A 790 -23.22 -10.94 30.22
CA ASN A 790 -24.50 -11.63 30.08
C ASN A 790 -25.49 -10.93 29.12
N HIS A 791 -24.98 -10.26 28.10
CA HIS A 791 -25.77 -9.68 27.00
C HIS A 791 -25.25 -10.14 25.65
N PHE A 792 -26.09 -10.02 24.62
CA PHE A 792 -25.73 -10.13 23.21
C PHE A 792 -26.45 -9.04 22.41
N VAL A 793 -26.04 -8.85 21.16
CA VAL A 793 -26.53 -7.77 20.32
C VAL A 793 -27.02 -8.31 18.97
N PRO A 794 -28.33 -8.40 18.74
CA PRO A 794 -28.87 -8.46 17.38
C PRO A 794 -28.42 -7.23 16.61
N TYR A 795 -27.86 -7.44 15.43
CA TYR A 795 -27.27 -6.39 14.61
C TYR A 795 -27.66 -6.58 13.15
N PHE A 796 -28.05 -5.49 12.48
CA PHE A 796 -28.06 -5.49 11.01
C PHE A 796 -27.59 -4.18 10.40
N TYR A 797 -27.04 -4.29 9.20
CA TYR A 797 -26.55 -3.17 8.40
C TYR A 797 -27.05 -3.29 6.96
N ILE A 798 -27.52 -2.18 6.40
CA ILE A 798 -27.95 -2.05 5.00
C ILE A 798 -27.23 -0.85 4.40
N SER A 799 -26.45 -1.07 3.35
CA SER A 799 -25.65 -0.04 2.67
C SER A 799 -26.40 0.75 1.59
N ASN A 800 -27.62 0.37 1.23
CA ASN A 800 -28.38 1.00 0.16
C ASN A 800 -28.80 2.43 0.52
N SER A 801 -28.43 3.41 -0.31
CA SER A 801 -28.84 4.81 -0.10
C SER A 801 -30.31 5.07 -0.41
N LYS A 802 -30.90 4.21 -1.25
CA LYS A 802 -32.31 4.21 -1.64
C LYS A 802 -32.84 2.81 -1.42
N ASP A 803 -33.69 2.62 -0.43
CA ASP A 803 -34.34 1.33 -0.15
C ASP A 803 -35.85 1.54 0.01
N SER A 804 -36.61 0.45 0.03
CA SER A 804 -38.06 0.49 0.20
C SER A 804 -38.55 -0.81 0.82
N ARG A 805 -38.14 -1.06 2.07
CA ARG A 805 -38.52 -2.26 2.81
C ARG A 805 -38.83 -1.96 4.27
N THR A 806 -39.66 -2.80 4.86
CA THR A 806 -40.01 -2.79 6.28
C THR A 806 -39.38 -4.02 6.94
N VAL A 807 -38.68 -3.83 8.05
CA VAL A 807 -38.12 -4.90 8.87
C VAL A 807 -38.88 -4.97 10.19
N TYR A 808 -39.60 -6.07 10.42
CA TYR A 808 -40.24 -6.36 11.70
C TYR A 808 -39.26 -7.16 12.58
N TYR A 809 -38.69 -6.49 13.56
CA TYR A 809 -37.76 -7.04 14.54
C TYR A 809 -38.49 -7.54 15.78
N LYS A 810 -38.37 -8.84 16.06
CA LYS A 810 -39.04 -9.49 17.19
C LYS A 810 -38.05 -10.25 18.06
N VAL A 811 -38.26 -10.16 19.38
CA VAL A 811 -37.49 -10.92 20.38
C VAL A 811 -38.44 -11.71 21.25
N TYR A 812 -38.18 -13.00 21.34
CA TYR A 812 -38.87 -13.92 22.23
C TYR A 812 -37.92 -14.38 23.33
N LYS A 813 -38.38 -14.39 24.59
CA LYS A 813 -37.66 -14.94 25.74
C LYS A 813 -38.48 -16.07 26.35
N ASN A 814 -37.91 -17.27 26.41
CA ASN A 814 -38.57 -18.49 26.90
C ASN A 814 -39.96 -18.71 26.24
N GLY A 815 -40.06 -18.40 24.94
CA GLY A 815 -41.29 -18.53 24.16
C GLY A 815 -42.26 -17.33 24.22
N GLU A 816 -42.06 -16.37 25.11
CA GLU A 816 -42.90 -15.16 25.20
C GLU A 816 -42.33 -14.01 24.38
N LEU A 817 -43.17 -13.33 23.58
CA LEU A 817 -42.79 -12.13 22.82
C LEU A 817 -42.55 -10.96 23.79
N VAL A 818 -41.33 -10.45 23.84
CA VAL A 818 -40.94 -9.35 24.74
C VAL A 818 -40.63 -8.05 24.01
N ILE A 819 -40.24 -8.11 22.73
CA ILE A 819 -39.98 -6.94 21.88
C ILE A 819 -40.62 -7.19 20.51
N ASP A 820 -41.34 -6.19 20.01
CA ASP A 820 -41.92 -6.14 18.67
C ASP A 820 -41.74 -4.71 18.13
N ARG A 821 -40.87 -4.54 17.12
CA ARG A 821 -40.56 -3.24 16.51
C ARG A 821 -40.70 -3.30 14.99
N GLU A 822 -41.28 -2.27 14.42
CA GLU A 822 -41.36 -2.04 12.98
C GLU A 822 -40.31 -0.99 12.58
N LEU A 823 -39.45 -1.34 11.63
CA LEU A 823 -38.36 -0.49 11.15
C LEU A 823 -38.55 -0.22 9.65
N GLU A 824 -38.86 1.03 9.31
CA GLU A 824 -38.97 1.51 7.93
C GLU A 824 -37.60 1.87 7.38
N ILE A 825 -37.15 1.18 6.33
CA ILE A 825 -35.82 1.36 5.73
C ILE A 825 -35.97 2.03 4.36
N ASN A 826 -35.55 3.28 4.28
CA ASN A 826 -35.58 4.09 3.06
C ASN A 826 -34.20 4.66 2.65
N GLN A 827 -33.16 4.39 3.45
CA GLN A 827 -31.79 4.88 3.29
C GLN A 827 -30.81 3.92 3.96
N LYS A 828 -29.50 4.25 3.93
CA LYS A 828 -28.46 3.48 4.65
C LYS A 828 -28.85 3.39 6.11
N TYR A 829 -28.87 2.17 6.65
CA TYR A 829 -29.43 1.93 7.97
C TYR A 829 -28.58 0.93 8.74
N SER A 830 -28.28 1.27 9.98
CA SER A 830 -27.63 0.38 10.94
C SER A 830 -28.51 0.27 12.17
N PHE A 831 -28.78 -0.96 12.59
CA PHE A 831 -29.61 -1.27 13.74
C PHE A 831 -28.86 -2.18 14.68
N TRP A 832 -29.06 -1.94 15.97
CA TRP A 832 -28.63 -2.83 17.04
C TRP A 832 -29.59 -2.74 18.22
N ASP A 833 -29.63 -3.80 19.03
CA ASP A 833 -30.38 -3.82 20.28
C ASP A 833 -29.57 -4.57 21.34
N LEU A 834 -29.59 -4.10 22.58
CA LEU A 834 -28.82 -4.75 23.65
C LEU A 834 -29.73 -5.67 24.47
N ILE A 835 -29.56 -6.99 24.31
CA ILE A 835 -30.45 -7.98 24.93
C ILE A 835 -29.73 -8.73 26.04
N ARG A 836 -30.28 -8.69 27.25
CA ARG A 836 -29.84 -9.55 28.36
C ARG A 836 -30.21 -11.00 28.07
N PHE A 837 -29.22 -11.88 28.14
CA PHE A 837 -29.40 -13.32 27.98
C PHE A 837 -30.04 -13.95 29.22
N GLU A 838 -31.18 -14.62 29.05
CA GLU A 838 -31.98 -15.20 30.14
C GLU A 838 -32.65 -16.52 29.67
N GLY A 839 -31.91 -17.63 29.72
CA GLY A 839 -32.43 -18.95 29.32
C GLY A 839 -32.41 -19.14 27.81
N GLU A 840 -33.58 -19.24 27.17
CA GLU A 840 -33.69 -19.34 25.71
C GLU A 840 -34.20 -18.02 25.11
N CYS A 841 -33.49 -17.50 24.12
CA CYS A 841 -33.89 -16.32 23.36
C CYS A 841 -34.05 -16.66 21.88
N LYS A 842 -35.05 -16.09 21.20
CA LYS A 842 -35.21 -16.19 19.74
C LYS A 842 -35.37 -14.81 19.14
N ILE A 843 -34.59 -14.53 18.11
CA ILE A 843 -34.60 -13.26 17.36
C ILE A 843 -35.14 -13.50 15.97
N GLU A 844 -36.05 -12.65 15.51
CA GLU A 844 -36.56 -12.68 14.14
C GLU A 844 -36.45 -11.29 13.49
N PHE A 845 -35.93 -11.27 12.26
CA PHE A 845 -36.05 -10.14 11.34
C PHE A 845 -36.94 -10.58 10.17
N ASN A 846 -38.21 -10.15 10.18
CA ASN A 846 -39.13 -10.39 9.06
C ASN A 846 -39.07 -9.21 8.10
N ILE A 847 -38.56 -9.44 6.90
CA ILE A 847 -38.23 -8.43 5.90
C ILE A 847 -39.32 -8.45 4.82
N GLY A 848 -40.03 -7.33 4.64
CA GLY A 848 -41.10 -7.20 3.66
C GLY A 848 -41.05 -5.89 2.88
N ASN A 849 -41.89 -5.78 1.86
CA ASN A 849 -42.10 -4.55 1.08
C ASN A 849 -43.58 -4.38 0.71
N SER A 850 -43.88 -3.42 -0.18
CA SER A 850 -45.20 -3.16 -0.77
C SER A 850 -45.90 -4.40 -1.36
N SER A 851 -45.13 -5.41 -1.77
CA SER A 851 -45.61 -6.63 -2.42
C SER A 851 -45.78 -7.82 -1.45
N GLY A 852 -45.39 -7.68 -0.19
CA GLY A 852 -45.52 -8.72 0.85
C GLY A 852 -44.21 -9.07 1.57
N LEU A 853 -44.18 -10.22 2.23
CA LEU A 853 -43.00 -10.75 2.92
C LEU A 853 -41.99 -11.28 1.90
N LEU A 854 -40.73 -10.84 2.01
CA LEU A 854 -39.62 -11.26 1.15
C LEU A 854 -38.80 -12.39 1.79
N GLU A 855 -38.37 -12.19 3.04
CA GLU A 855 -37.49 -13.13 3.75
C GLU A 855 -37.67 -13.00 5.27
N THR A 856 -37.45 -14.10 6.01
CA THR A 856 -37.31 -14.08 7.46
C THR A 856 -35.93 -14.61 7.85
N LYS A 857 -35.17 -13.82 8.62
CA LYS A 857 -33.94 -14.28 9.29
C LYS A 857 -34.27 -14.61 10.75
N THR A 858 -33.82 -15.77 11.23
CA THR A 858 -34.09 -16.23 12.60
C THR A 858 -32.84 -16.71 13.30
N PHE A 859 -32.59 -16.25 14.52
CA PHE A 859 -31.49 -16.68 15.38
C PHE A 859 -32.05 -17.28 16.66
N ASN A 860 -31.73 -18.54 16.96
CA ASN A 860 -32.11 -19.21 18.20
C ASN A 860 -30.90 -19.28 19.12
N ILE A 861 -30.98 -18.60 20.25
CA ILE A 861 -29.87 -18.38 21.18
C ILE A 861 -30.21 -19.14 22.46
N ASP A 862 -29.70 -20.36 22.54
CA ASP A 862 -29.68 -21.15 23.77
C ASP A 862 -28.34 -20.97 24.52
N GLN A 863 -28.18 -21.65 25.65
CA GLN A 863 -26.97 -21.58 26.46
C GLN A 863 -25.71 -22.04 25.70
N ASN A 864 -25.84 -23.03 24.81
CA ASN A 864 -24.72 -23.54 24.03
C ASN A 864 -24.32 -22.56 22.93
N TYR A 865 -25.28 -22.01 22.21
CA TYR A 865 -25.06 -20.97 21.21
C TYR A 865 -24.39 -19.75 21.85
N PHE A 866 -24.92 -19.25 22.97
CA PHE A 866 -24.39 -18.07 23.66
C PHE A 866 -22.93 -18.26 24.09
N ASN A 867 -22.56 -19.43 24.59
CA ASN A 867 -21.21 -19.70 25.09
C ASN A 867 -20.21 -20.09 23.99
N ASN A 868 -20.64 -20.82 22.96
CA ASN A 868 -19.72 -21.52 22.04
C ASN A 868 -19.84 -21.11 20.57
N ILE A 869 -20.99 -20.58 20.12
CA ILE A 869 -21.21 -20.20 18.72
C ILE A 869 -21.10 -18.69 18.55
N LEU A 870 -21.81 -17.93 19.38
CA LEU A 870 -21.86 -16.47 19.36
C LEU A 870 -20.46 -15.81 19.31
N PRO A 871 -19.42 -16.28 20.04
CA PRO A 871 -18.08 -15.69 19.94
C PRO A 871 -17.46 -15.71 18.54
N ASN A 872 -17.93 -16.57 17.63
CA ASN A 872 -17.39 -16.68 16.27
C ASN A 872 -18.01 -15.66 15.29
N ASN A 873 -19.07 -14.96 15.68
CA ASN A 873 -19.81 -14.04 14.81
C ASN A 873 -19.16 -12.66 14.67
N GLY A 874 -18.15 -12.36 15.49
CA GLY A 874 -17.48 -11.06 15.56
C GLY A 874 -17.54 -10.48 16.97
N HIS A 875 -17.63 -9.15 17.10
CA HIS A 875 -17.71 -8.46 18.39
C HIS A 875 -18.46 -7.13 18.31
N PHE A 876 -19.23 -6.80 19.34
CA PHE A 876 -19.88 -5.50 19.52
C PHE A 876 -19.39 -4.82 20.81
N GLU A 877 -18.62 -3.76 20.67
CA GLU A 877 -18.10 -2.97 21.78
C GLU A 877 -19.02 -1.79 22.07
N TRP A 878 -19.72 -1.82 23.20
CA TRP A 878 -20.48 -0.68 23.72
C TRP A 878 -19.58 0.34 24.41
N LYS A 879 -19.72 1.62 24.05
CA LYS A 879 -18.93 2.73 24.61
C LYS A 879 -19.73 3.62 25.57
N GLY A 880 -21.03 3.39 25.74
CA GLY A 880 -21.88 4.17 26.64
C GLY A 880 -21.83 3.70 28.10
N GLU A 881 -22.75 4.22 28.93
CA GLU A 881 -22.84 3.83 30.34
C GLU A 881 -23.12 2.32 30.51
N MET A 882 -22.38 1.66 31.41
CA MET A 882 -22.56 0.25 31.73
C MET A 882 -23.83 0.02 32.55
N PRO A 883 -24.61 -1.04 32.29
CA PRO A 883 -25.74 -1.41 33.14
C PRO A 883 -25.30 -1.66 34.59
N LYS A 884 -26.05 -1.13 35.58
CA LYS A 884 -25.71 -1.26 37.01
C LYS A 884 -25.88 -2.71 37.50
N SER A 885 -24.84 -3.25 38.15
CA SER A 885 -24.87 -4.56 38.82
C SER A 885 -25.93 -4.63 39.93
N LYS A 886 -26.66 -5.74 40.00
CA LYS A 886 -27.61 -6.08 41.07
C LYS A 886 -26.87 -6.82 42.19
N ILE A 887 -26.68 -6.15 43.33
CA ILE A 887 -25.81 -6.61 44.43
C ILE A 887 -26.63 -6.81 45.72
N LYS A 888 -26.30 -7.84 46.50
CA LYS A 888 -26.85 -8.08 47.84
C LYS A 888 -25.75 -8.19 48.89
N LEU A 889 -25.91 -7.53 50.03
CA LEU A 889 -25.03 -7.62 51.19
C LEU A 889 -25.76 -8.33 52.33
N MET A 890 -25.15 -9.39 52.85
CA MET A 890 -25.62 -10.15 54.01
C MET A 890 -24.74 -9.83 55.22
N HIS A 891 -25.35 -9.24 56.25
CA HIS A 891 -24.67 -8.77 57.45
C HIS A 891 -24.94 -9.72 58.63
N LEU A 892 -23.89 -10.35 59.15
CA LEU A 892 -23.94 -11.47 60.08
C LEU A 892 -23.85 -11.02 61.54
N VAL A 893 -24.99 -10.64 62.11
CA VAL A 893 -25.11 -10.13 63.48
C VAL A 893 -25.59 -11.22 64.43
N THR A 894 -25.46 -11.02 65.74
CA THR A 894 -25.94 -11.95 66.78
C THR A 894 -26.92 -11.27 67.73
N GLU A 895 -26.59 -10.07 68.20
CA GLU A 895 -27.31 -9.30 69.21
C GLU A 895 -27.44 -7.82 68.78
N PRO A 896 -27.98 -7.52 67.57
CA PRO A 896 -27.91 -6.19 66.96
C PRO A 896 -28.65 -5.09 67.72
N ASP A 897 -29.55 -5.45 68.64
CA ASP A 897 -30.33 -4.51 69.45
C ASP A 897 -29.74 -4.25 70.84
N THR A 898 -28.74 -5.03 71.28
CA THR A 898 -28.18 -4.95 72.64
C THR A 898 -26.67 -4.83 72.67
N ASN A 899 -25.95 -5.35 71.68
CA ASN A 899 -24.51 -5.20 71.55
C ASN A 899 -24.17 -3.87 70.86
N GLU A 900 -23.51 -2.96 71.58
CA GLU A 900 -23.18 -1.62 71.06
C GLU A 900 -22.26 -1.64 69.83
N LYS A 901 -21.39 -2.66 69.67
CA LYS A 901 -20.58 -2.80 68.44
C LYS A 901 -21.47 -3.11 67.25
N GLU A 902 -22.36 -4.08 67.39
CA GLU A 902 -23.24 -4.49 66.30
C GLU A 902 -24.23 -3.38 65.94
N LYS A 903 -24.73 -2.59 66.90
CA LYS A 903 -25.55 -1.39 66.60
C LYS A 903 -24.83 -0.42 65.67
N ARG A 904 -23.60 -0.04 66.03
CA ARG A 904 -22.77 0.88 65.24
C ARG A 904 -22.45 0.30 63.86
N SER A 905 -22.14 -1.00 63.78
CA SER A 905 -21.93 -1.70 62.51
C SER A 905 -23.19 -1.67 61.65
N VAL A 906 -24.36 -2.05 62.21
CA VAL A 906 -25.64 -2.07 61.50
C VAL A 906 -26.00 -0.69 60.94
N GLU A 907 -25.80 0.38 61.71
CA GLU A 907 -26.03 1.75 61.23
C GLU A 907 -25.15 2.09 60.02
N ASN A 908 -23.83 1.87 60.13
CA ASN A 908 -22.87 2.14 59.07
C ASN A 908 -23.13 1.32 57.79
N ILE A 909 -23.39 0.02 57.92
CA ILE A 909 -23.63 -0.87 56.78
C ILE A 909 -24.97 -0.58 56.10
N LYS A 910 -26.02 -0.21 56.86
CA LYS A 910 -27.30 0.24 56.29
C LYS A 910 -27.14 1.52 55.49
N GLU A 911 -26.39 2.49 56.02
CA GLU A 911 -26.09 3.74 55.32
C GLU A 911 -25.33 3.49 54.02
N PHE A 912 -24.29 2.65 54.06
CA PHE A 912 -23.55 2.22 52.88
C PHE A 912 -24.46 1.60 51.82
N CYS A 913 -25.33 0.66 52.21
CA CYS A 913 -26.26 0.01 51.28
C CYS A 913 -27.25 1.01 50.66
N GLN A 914 -27.80 1.92 51.47
CA GLN A 914 -28.77 2.92 51.02
C GLN A 914 -28.17 3.88 49.98
N LEU A 915 -26.96 4.38 50.23
CA LEU A 915 -26.29 5.35 49.35
C LEU A 915 -25.78 4.74 48.04
N THR A 916 -25.56 3.42 48.02
CA THR A 916 -24.96 2.71 46.88
C THR A 916 -25.95 1.86 46.08
N GLY A 917 -27.20 1.75 46.55
CA GLY A 917 -28.24 0.93 45.93
C GLY A 917 -28.06 -0.58 46.12
N ILE A 918 -27.17 -0.99 47.04
CA ILE A 918 -26.96 -2.41 47.39
C ILE A 918 -28.13 -2.89 48.27
N LYS A 919 -28.65 -4.09 48.01
CA LYS A 919 -29.69 -4.68 48.86
C LYS A 919 -29.09 -5.12 50.20
N TYR A 920 -29.43 -4.42 51.28
CA TYR A 920 -29.09 -4.84 52.64
C TYR A 920 -29.98 -6.00 53.12
N GLU A 921 -29.36 -7.00 53.73
CA GLU A 921 -30.02 -8.09 54.44
C GLU A 921 -29.32 -8.36 55.78
N GLN A 922 -30.04 -8.15 56.88
CA GLN A 922 -29.56 -8.44 58.23
C GLN A 922 -29.86 -9.90 58.58
N ARG A 923 -28.86 -10.64 59.05
CA ARG A 923 -28.99 -12.04 59.47
C ARG A 923 -28.61 -12.18 60.93
N ILE A 924 -29.61 -12.46 61.77
CA ILE A 924 -29.43 -12.64 63.22
C ILE A 924 -29.13 -14.12 63.48
N ASN A 925 -27.90 -14.39 63.91
CA ASN A 925 -27.37 -15.73 64.11
C ASN A 925 -27.42 -16.13 65.59
N LYS A 926 -27.69 -17.40 65.86
CA LYS A 926 -27.68 -17.95 67.23
C LYS A 926 -26.24 -18.03 67.75
N ILE A 927 -25.98 -17.47 68.92
CA ILE A 927 -24.71 -17.69 69.65
C ILE A 927 -24.63 -19.16 70.06
N TRP A 928 -23.59 -19.85 69.59
CA TRP A 928 -23.38 -21.27 69.89
C TRP A 928 -22.56 -21.42 71.18
N THR A 929 -23.13 -22.09 72.18
CA THR A 929 -22.52 -22.29 73.51
C THR A 929 -22.25 -23.75 73.86
N GLU A 930 -22.74 -24.68 73.05
CA GLU A 930 -22.56 -26.12 73.23
C GLU A 930 -21.27 -26.62 72.58
N THR A 931 -20.72 -27.73 73.07
CA THR A 931 -19.54 -28.37 72.45
C THR A 931 -19.79 -28.65 70.96
N PRO A 932 -18.92 -28.19 70.05
CA PRO A 932 -19.09 -28.41 68.62
C PRO A 932 -19.13 -29.89 68.20
N PRO A 933 -19.81 -30.23 67.09
CA PRO A 933 -19.93 -31.62 66.65
C PRO A 933 -18.60 -32.17 66.11
N LYS A 934 -17.99 -33.10 66.85
CA LYS A 934 -16.72 -33.73 66.44
C LYS A 934 -16.84 -34.58 65.17
N GLY A 935 -17.96 -35.28 64.97
CA GLY A 935 -18.12 -36.25 63.87
C GLY A 935 -18.11 -35.63 62.47
N THR A 936 -18.36 -34.32 62.35
CA THR A 936 -18.34 -33.58 61.09
C THR A 936 -17.22 -32.54 61.03
N CYS A 937 -16.31 -32.55 62.01
CA CYS A 937 -15.21 -31.59 62.13
C CYS A 937 -13.97 -32.08 61.39
N ASN A 938 -13.25 -31.17 60.74
CA ASN A 938 -11.98 -31.45 60.07
C ASN A 938 -10.86 -31.79 61.06
N ARG A 939 -10.91 -31.22 62.28
CA ARG A 939 -9.93 -31.42 63.35
C ARG A 939 -10.63 -31.82 64.66
N PRO A 940 -11.20 -33.04 64.73
CA PRO A 940 -12.06 -33.46 65.85
C PRO A 940 -11.33 -33.51 67.21
N ASP A 941 -10.02 -33.72 67.19
CA ASP A 941 -9.17 -33.74 68.40
C ASP A 941 -8.86 -32.34 68.95
N ASP A 942 -9.08 -31.29 68.14
CA ASP A 942 -8.91 -29.89 68.55
C ASP A 942 -10.20 -29.26 69.10
N VAL A 943 -11.32 -29.98 69.08
CA VAL A 943 -12.61 -29.53 69.61
C VAL A 943 -12.63 -29.58 71.13
N GLN A 944 -12.93 -28.44 71.76
CA GLN A 944 -13.03 -28.26 73.21
C GLN A 944 -14.09 -27.20 73.58
N ASP A 945 -14.41 -27.07 74.87
CA ASP A 945 -15.49 -26.19 75.34
C ASP A 945 -15.08 -24.72 75.47
N VAL A 946 -13.78 -24.42 75.57
CA VAL A 946 -13.25 -23.07 75.77
C VAL A 946 -12.30 -22.68 74.64
N PRO A 947 -12.14 -21.38 74.30
CA PRO A 947 -11.16 -20.93 73.32
C PRO A 947 -9.71 -21.28 73.71
N GLY A 948 -8.83 -21.38 72.71
CA GLY A 948 -7.42 -21.69 72.92
C GLY A 948 -6.63 -21.71 71.61
N TYR A 949 -5.30 -21.61 71.70
CA TYR A 949 -4.43 -21.55 70.53
C TYR A 949 -4.63 -22.77 69.61
N TYR A 950 -5.05 -22.51 68.36
CA TYR A 950 -5.38 -23.54 67.35
C TYR A 950 -6.51 -24.51 67.72
N LYS A 951 -7.35 -24.17 68.73
CA LYS A 951 -8.46 -25.02 69.20
C LYS A 951 -9.82 -24.55 68.70
N LEU A 952 -10.75 -25.49 68.56
CA LEU A 952 -12.10 -25.25 68.03
C LEU A 952 -13.13 -25.25 69.15
N ALA A 953 -13.54 -24.04 69.53
CA ALA A 953 -14.53 -23.77 70.59
C ALA A 953 -15.94 -23.50 70.02
N PRO A 954 -17.00 -23.47 70.87
CA PRO A 954 -18.38 -23.17 70.45
C PRO A 954 -18.52 -21.96 69.51
N GLY A 955 -17.82 -20.86 69.80
CA GLY A 955 -17.84 -19.65 68.97
C GLY A 955 -17.30 -19.83 67.55
N HIS A 956 -16.30 -20.70 67.35
CA HIS A 956 -15.75 -21.01 66.01
C HIS A 956 -16.78 -21.71 65.13
N TYR A 957 -17.51 -22.67 65.72
CA TYR A 957 -18.59 -23.38 65.03
C TYR A 957 -19.78 -22.47 64.74
N GLY A 958 -20.14 -21.58 65.68
CA GLY A 958 -21.16 -20.55 65.47
C GLY A 958 -20.83 -19.62 64.30
N CYS A 959 -19.58 -19.15 64.22
CA CYS A 959 -19.08 -18.34 63.10
C CYS A 959 -19.16 -19.11 61.77
N TYR A 960 -18.67 -20.35 61.73
CA TYR A 960 -18.79 -21.22 60.55
C TYR A 960 -20.25 -21.38 60.08
N LYS A 961 -21.19 -21.59 61.00
CA LYS A 961 -22.62 -21.68 60.69
C LYS A 961 -23.18 -20.38 60.13
N ALA A 962 -22.84 -19.22 60.72
CA ALA A 962 -23.31 -17.93 60.24
C ALA A 962 -22.90 -17.67 58.77
N HIS A 963 -21.65 -17.90 58.41
CA HIS A 963 -21.17 -17.69 57.04
C HIS A 963 -21.76 -18.71 56.07
N THR A 964 -21.82 -19.99 56.44
CA THR A 964 -22.37 -21.04 55.55
C THR A 964 -23.87 -20.90 55.32
N ASP A 965 -24.66 -20.60 56.36
CA ASP A 965 -26.10 -20.31 56.20
C ASP A 965 -26.33 -19.04 55.35
N ALA A 966 -25.39 -18.09 55.39
CA ALA A 966 -25.43 -16.93 54.53
C ALA A 966 -25.29 -17.29 53.04
N ILE A 967 -24.25 -18.07 52.73
CA ILE A 967 -23.91 -18.51 51.37
C ILE A 967 -24.97 -19.45 50.78
N LEU A 968 -25.60 -20.29 51.60
CA LEU A 968 -26.62 -21.26 51.20
C LEU A 968 -28.00 -20.64 50.89
N ALA A 969 -28.20 -19.33 51.07
CA ALA A 969 -29.49 -18.71 50.81
C ALA A 969 -29.90 -18.75 49.33
N GLU A 970 -31.10 -19.29 49.07
CA GLU A 970 -31.59 -19.49 47.70
C GLU A 970 -31.70 -18.19 46.90
N SER A 971 -32.06 -17.08 47.56
CA SER A 971 -32.17 -15.76 46.94
C SER A 971 -30.82 -15.18 46.49
N ASN A 972 -29.69 -15.86 46.70
CA ASN A 972 -28.38 -15.42 46.19
C ASN A 972 -28.30 -15.52 44.65
N LYS A 973 -29.06 -16.45 44.03
CA LYS A 973 -29.05 -16.68 42.57
C LYS A 973 -29.57 -15.48 41.76
N ASP A 974 -30.34 -14.59 42.39
CA ASP A 974 -30.99 -13.45 41.74
C ASP A 974 -30.09 -12.19 41.64
N TYR A 975 -28.85 -12.28 42.10
CA TYR A 975 -27.89 -11.16 42.19
C TYR A 975 -26.60 -11.50 41.44
N ASP A 976 -25.97 -10.50 40.82
CA ASP A 976 -24.76 -10.69 40.01
C ASP A 976 -23.56 -11.11 40.87
N TYR A 977 -23.51 -10.59 42.10
CA TYR A 977 -22.63 -11.04 43.16
C TYR A 977 -23.20 -10.68 44.55
N VAL A 978 -22.73 -11.37 45.57
CA VAL A 978 -23.12 -11.16 46.96
C VAL A 978 -21.93 -10.79 47.83
N LEU A 979 -22.20 -10.02 48.89
CA LEU A 979 -21.23 -9.59 49.88
C LEU A 979 -21.57 -10.19 51.23
N ILE A 980 -20.56 -10.64 51.96
CA ILE A 980 -20.69 -11.13 53.34
C ILE A 980 -19.90 -10.20 54.26
N PHE A 981 -20.53 -9.76 55.35
CA PHE A 981 -19.92 -8.88 56.36
C PHE A 981 -20.17 -9.46 57.76
N GLU A 982 -19.13 -9.52 58.59
CA GLU A 982 -19.26 -9.90 60.01
C GLU A 982 -19.92 -8.78 60.84
N GLY A 983 -20.56 -9.17 61.95
CA GLY A 983 -21.49 -8.31 62.71
C GLY A 983 -20.88 -7.09 63.41
N ASP A 984 -19.56 -7.04 63.59
CA ASP A 984 -18.86 -5.90 64.19
C ASP A 984 -17.93 -5.18 63.21
N VAL A 985 -18.20 -5.33 61.90
CA VAL A 985 -17.44 -4.69 60.82
C VAL A 985 -18.10 -3.39 60.37
N ILE A 986 -17.31 -2.35 60.13
CA ILE A 986 -17.74 -1.10 59.49
C ILE A 986 -17.01 -0.89 58.17
N VAL A 987 -17.64 -0.19 57.22
CA VAL A 987 -16.95 0.43 56.08
C VAL A 987 -16.24 1.69 56.60
N ASP A 988 -14.91 1.66 56.59
CA ASP A 988 -14.04 2.74 57.10
C ASP A 988 -13.51 3.63 55.95
N SER A 989 -13.63 3.18 54.71
CA SER A 989 -13.35 3.97 53.49
C SER A 989 -14.56 4.79 53.02
N PRO A 990 -14.38 5.81 52.17
CA PRO A 990 -15.49 6.44 51.46
C PRO A 990 -16.41 5.42 50.76
N PHE A 991 -17.72 5.53 50.97
CA PHE A 991 -18.71 4.55 50.46
C PHE A 991 -18.73 4.43 48.93
N SER A 992 -18.59 5.57 48.23
CA SER A 992 -18.51 5.59 46.77
C SER A 992 -17.28 4.85 46.25
N GLU A 993 -16.16 4.93 46.98
CA GLU A 993 -14.91 4.28 46.62
C GLU A 993 -15.02 2.76 46.75
N LEU A 994 -15.55 2.25 47.87
CA LEU A 994 -15.81 0.82 48.01
C LEU A 994 -16.79 0.35 46.94
N ARG A 995 -17.87 1.10 46.68
CA ARG A 995 -18.85 0.73 45.65
C ARG A 995 -18.23 0.60 44.26
N GLN A 996 -17.37 1.53 43.85
CA GLN A 996 -16.65 1.43 42.57
C GLN A 996 -15.69 0.23 42.54
N SER A 997 -15.01 0.00 43.66
CA SER A 997 -14.05 -1.10 43.80
C SER A 997 -14.74 -2.47 43.73
N LEU A 998 -15.98 -2.61 44.24
CA LEU A 998 -16.74 -3.88 44.19
C LEU A 998 -17.04 -4.37 42.77
N ASP A 999 -17.42 -3.49 41.84
CA ASP A 999 -17.61 -3.90 40.43
C ASP A 999 -16.28 -4.31 39.79
N ARG A 1000 -15.19 -3.59 40.10
CA ARG A 1000 -13.84 -3.98 39.67
C ARG A 1000 -13.45 -5.34 40.24
N PHE A 1001 -13.69 -5.60 41.52
CA PHE A 1001 -13.36 -6.87 42.17
C PHE A 1001 -14.16 -8.03 41.59
N SER A 1002 -15.45 -7.81 41.29
CA SER A 1002 -16.29 -8.79 40.60
C SER A 1002 -15.71 -9.18 39.24
N ARG A 1003 -15.29 -8.18 38.44
CA ARG A 1003 -14.64 -8.39 37.14
C ARG A 1003 -13.30 -9.14 37.30
N LEU A 1004 -12.40 -8.63 38.13
CA LEU A 1004 -11.06 -9.19 38.34
C LEU A 1004 -11.12 -10.64 38.85
N ALA A 1005 -12.08 -10.98 39.69
CA ALA A 1005 -12.28 -12.35 40.15
C ALA A 1005 -12.68 -13.30 39.02
N LYS A 1006 -13.51 -12.86 38.06
CA LYS A 1006 -13.90 -13.67 36.91
C LYS A 1006 -12.74 -13.86 35.93
N GLU A 1007 -12.00 -12.79 35.65
CA GLU A 1007 -10.85 -12.80 34.74
C GLU A 1007 -9.69 -13.67 35.28
N ASN A 1008 -9.52 -13.74 36.60
CA ASN A 1008 -8.40 -14.41 37.24
C ASN A 1008 -8.79 -15.68 38.01
N ASP A 1009 -10.00 -16.22 37.77
CA ASP A 1009 -10.52 -17.44 38.39
C ASP A 1009 -10.38 -17.47 39.94
N GLN A 1010 -10.81 -16.40 40.60
CA GLN A 1010 -10.88 -16.33 42.06
C GLN A 1010 -12.29 -16.68 42.54
N ASP A 1011 -12.39 -17.56 43.54
CA ASP A 1011 -13.67 -17.98 44.12
C ASP A 1011 -14.24 -16.92 45.06
N ILE A 1012 -13.36 -16.24 45.81
CA ILE A 1012 -13.70 -15.19 46.78
C ILE A 1012 -12.70 -14.03 46.65
N ILE A 1013 -13.17 -12.78 46.77
CA ILE A 1013 -12.30 -11.61 46.97
C ILE A 1013 -12.55 -11.01 48.36
N GLY A 1014 -11.53 -11.06 49.22
CA GLY A 1014 -11.51 -10.36 50.49
C GLY A 1014 -11.05 -8.91 50.33
N PHE A 1015 -11.71 -7.99 51.03
CA PHE A 1015 -11.36 -6.56 51.01
C PHE A 1015 -11.33 -5.92 52.41
N GLY A 1016 -11.34 -6.77 53.43
CA GLY A 1016 -11.15 -6.41 54.83
C GLY A 1016 -9.90 -7.02 55.46
N ASN A 1017 -9.35 -8.06 54.86
CA ASN A 1017 -8.22 -8.79 55.40
C ASN A 1017 -6.88 -8.17 54.93
N PRO A 1018 -5.84 -8.11 55.80
CA PRO A 1018 -4.54 -7.63 55.39
C PRO A 1018 -3.84 -8.68 54.52
N TRP A 1019 -3.19 -8.21 53.46
CA TRP A 1019 -2.33 -9.04 52.62
C TRP A 1019 -0.92 -9.23 53.22
N LYS A 1020 -0.47 -8.31 54.08
CA LYS A 1020 0.84 -8.38 54.74
C LYS A 1020 0.90 -9.61 55.65
N ASN A 1021 2.03 -10.31 55.65
CA ASN A 1021 2.25 -11.56 56.41
C ASN A 1021 1.29 -12.70 55.98
N ARG A 1022 1.03 -12.83 54.67
CA ARG A 1022 0.31 -13.96 54.05
C ARG A 1022 1.15 -14.55 52.91
N ASN A 1023 0.86 -15.79 52.52
CA ASN A 1023 1.49 -16.41 51.35
C ASN A 1023 0.77 -15.93 50.09
N LEU A 1024 1.48 -15.18 49.24
CA LEU A 1024 0.98 -14.65 47.97
C LEU A 1024 1.39 -15.62 46.85
N ASN A 1025 0.56 -16.62 46.58
CA ASN A 1025 0.92 -17.69 45.64
C ASN A 1025 0.60 -17.35 44.17
N GLY A 1026 -0.11 -16.25 43.92
CA GLY A 1026 -0.47 -15.78 42.58
C GLY A 1026 0.03 -14.35 42.30
N PRO A 1027 -0.04 -13.88 41.03
CA PRO A 1027 0.34 -12.53 40.68
C PRO A 1027 -0.59 -11.49 41.32
N LYS A 1028 -0.06 -10.28 41.50
CA LYS A 1028 -0.86 -9.09 41.75
C LYS A 1028 -1.46 -8.63 40.41
N VAL A 1029 -2.79 -8.50 40.37
CA VAL A 1029 -3.53 -8.01 39.20
C VAL A 1029 -4.29 -6.75 39.62
N GLU A 1030 -3.93 -5.62 39.02
CA GLU A 1030 -4.32 -4.29 39.49
C GLU A 1030 -4.03 -4.13 40.99
N ASP A 1031 -5.05 -4.00 41.83
CA ASP A 1031 -4.96 -3.87 43.28
C ASP A 1031 -5.37 -5.14 44.06
N ILE A 1032 -5.44 -6.30 43.39
CA ILE A 1032 -5.76 -7.60 43.99
C ILE A 1032 -4.55 -8.54 43.96
N TYR A 1033 -4.15 -9.07 45.11
CA TYR A 1033 -3.25 -10.22 45.19
C TYR A 1033 -4.05 -11.51 45.01
N THR A 1034 -3.69 -12.36 44.05
CA THR A 1034 -4.42 -13.61 43.75
C THR A 1034 -3.84 -14.83 44.46
N ASN A 1035 -4.67 -15.86 44.68
CA ASN A 1035 -4.30 -17.14 45.31
C ASN A 1035 -3.62 -16.98 46.69
N VAL A 1036 -4.15 -16.08 47.52
CA VAL A 1036 -3.65 -15.78 48.87
C VAL A 1036 -4.01 -16.89 49.85
N THR A 1037 -3.06 -17.30 50.70
CA THR A 1037 -3.31 -18.27 51.79
C THR A 1037 -2.57 -17.88 53.07
N PRO A 1038 -3.17 -18.04 54.27
CA PRO A 1038 -4.57 -18.36 54.52
C PRO A 1038 -5.50 -17.12 54.40
N PHE A 1039 -6.81 -17.33 54.30
CA PHE A 1039 -7.82 -16.26 54.24
C PHE A 1039 -8.23 -15.79 55.64
N ILE A 1040 -7.41 -14.94 56.27
CA ILE A 1040 -7.60 -14.51 57.66
C ILE A 1040 -7.46 -12.98 57.78
N PRO A 1041 -8.40 -12.26 58.42
CA PRO A 1041 -9.72 -12.70 58.92
C PRO A 1041 -10.79 -12.71 57.80
N ALA A 1042 -11.84 -13.51 57.95
CA ALA A 1042 -12.95 -13.57 56.99
C ALA A 1042 -14.02 -12.47 57.18
N GLN A 1043 -13.58 -11.24 57.43
CA GLN A 1043 -14.45 -10.16 57.93
C GLN A 1043 -15.39 -9.57 56.87
N SER A 1044 -14.92 -9.44 55.63
CA SER A 1044 -15.70 -8.90 54.52
C SER A 1044 -15.17 -9.39 53.18
N TYR A 1045 -16.08 -9.93 52.36
CA TYR A 1045 -15.70 -10.54 51.09
C TYR A 1045 -16.85 -10.61 50.08
N LEU A 1046 -16.47 -10.74 48.81
CA LEU A 1046 -17.35 -10.82 47.64
C LEU A 1046 -17.33 -12.24 47.05
N ILE A 1047 -18.50 -12.72 46.65
CA ILE A 1047 -18.69 -13.96 45.88
C ILE A 1047 -19.50 -13.66 44.62
N ASN A 1048 -18.94 -13.97 43.45
CA ASN A 1048 -19.67 -13.87 42.18
C ASN A 1048 -20.71 -14.98 42.03
N ASN A 1049 -21.81 -14.68 41.32
CA ASN A 1049 -22.89 -15.64 41.11
C ASN A 1049 -22.40 -16.97 40.48
N ASN A 1050 -21.51 -16.91 39.49
CA ASN A 1050 -20.93 -18.08 38.83
C ASN A 1050 -20.10 -18.99 39.76
N LYS A 1051 -19.71 -18.51 40.95
CA LYS A 1051 -18.96 -19.28 41.97
C LYS A 1051 -19.84 -19.77 43.11
N LEU A 1052 -21.07 -19.27 43.25
CA LEU A 1052 -21.97 -19.63 44.35
C LEU A 1052 -22.23 -21.14 44.42
N TYR A 1053 -22.61 -21.77 43.30
CA TYR A 1053 -22.91 -23.20 43.28
C TYR A 1053 -21.71 -24.06 43.70
N TYR A 1054 -20.52 -23.72 43.20
CA TYR A 1054 -19.28 -24.40 43.55
C TYR A 1054 -18.98 -24.31 45.06
N ILE A 1055 -19.13 -23.12 45.65
CA ILE A 1055 -18.88 -22.93 47.09
C ILE A 1055 -19.96 -23.64 47.92
N GLN A 1056 -21.23 -23.60 47.51
CA GLN A 1056 -22.32 -24.32 48.17
C GLN A 1056 -22.10 -25.85 48.15
N ASP A 1057 -21.61 -26.39 47.05
CA ASP A 1057 -21.20 -27.80 46.97
C ASP A 1057 -20.08 -28.12 47.96
N LYS A 1058 -19.04 -27.27 48.06
CA LYS A 1058 -17.98 -27.43 49.07
C LYS A 1058 -18.50 -27.41 50.49
N ILE A 1059 -19.45 -26.52 50.82
CA ILE A 1059 -20.08 -26.48 52.15
C ILE A 1059 -20.78 -27.81 52.47
N ASN A 1060 -21.47 -28.40 51.50
CA ASN A 1060 -22.24 -29.64 51.71
C ASN A 1060 -21.37 -30.91 51.72
N THR A 1061 -20.19 -30.86 51.12
CA THR A 1061 -19.35 -32.06 50.88
C THR A 1061 -18.08 -32.12 51.73
N THR A 1062 -17.72 -31.04 52.45
CA THR A 1062 -16.50 -30.98 53.28
C THR A 1062 -16.82 -30.88 54.77
N PRO A 1063 -15.95 -31.39 55.66
CA PRO A 1063 -16.12 -31.21 57.10
C PRO A 1063 -15.95 -29.74 57.52
N TRP A 1064 -16.50 -29.37 58.68
CA TRP A 1064 -16.40 -28.00 59.18
C TRP A 1064 -15.07 -27.73 59.90
N ASP A 1065 -14.61 -26.47 59.90
CA ASP A 1065 -13.47 -25.95 60.67
C ASP A 1065 -13.77 -24.46 61.00
N ALA A 1066 -12.84 -23.73 61.63
CA ALA A 1066 -12.94 -22.27 61.71
C ALA A 1066 -13.06 -21.69 60.28
N PHE A 1067 -14.03 -20.79 60.02
CA PHE A 1067 -14.42 -20.44 58.65
C PHE A 1067 -13.26 -19.85 57.82
N ASP A 1068 -12.49 -18.95 58.42
CA ASP A 1068 -11.32 -18.30 57.83
C ASP A 1068 -10.24 -19.32 57.40
N MET A 1069 -10.00 -20.35 58.21
CA MET A 1069 -9.15 -21.48 57.85
C MET A 1069 -9.82 -22.43 56.85
N TRP A 1070 -11.12 -22.69 56.99
CA TRP A 1070 -11.88 -23.62 56.17
C TRP A 1070 -11.82 -23.24 54.69
N VAL A 1071 -11.94 -21.94 54.38
CA VAL A 1071 -11.93 -21.41 53.00
C VAL A 1071 -10.74 -21.95 52.18
N CYS A 1072 -9.51 -21.80 52.69
CA CYS A 1072 -8.32 -22.25 51.96
C CYS A 1072 -7.95 -23.70 52.28
N ASN A 1073 -8.00 -24.11 53.55
CA ASN A 1073 -7.37 -25.35 54.01
C ASN A 1073 -8.28 -26.58 53.85
N VAL A 1074 -9.60 -26.39 53.80
CA VAL A 1074 -10.57 -27.48 53.76
C VAL A 1074 -11.35 -27.47 52.44
N ALA A 1075 -11.93 -26.32 52.08
CA ALA A 1075 -12.69 -26.15 50.85
C ALA A 1075 -11.80 -26.00 49.60
N GLY A 1076 -10.54 -25.57 49.79
CA GLY A 1076 -9.58 -25.38 48.71
C GLY A 1076 -9.95 -24.23 47.77
N LEU A 1077 -10.62 -23.19 48.28
CA LEU A 1077 -11.06 -22.05 47.49
C LEU A 1077 -9.87 -21.16 47.10
N LYS A 1078 -9.89 -20.66 45.87
CA LYS A 1078 -8.95 -19.65 45.37
C LYS A 1078 -9.39 -18.28 45.87
N VAL A 1079 -8.51 -17.63 46.64
CA VAL A 1079 -8.83 -16.37 47.30
C VAL A 1079 -7.98 -15.24 46.75
N GLY A 1080 -8.64 -14.17 46.30
CA GLY A 1080 -7.99 -12.88 46.07
C GLY A 1080 -8.14 -11.96 47.28
N THR A 1081 -7.19 -11.07 47.50
CA THR A 1081 -7.24 -10.07 48.58
C THR A 1081 -6.88 -8.69 48.04
N ALA A 1082 -7.70 -7.69 48.35
CA ALA A 1082 -7.43 -6.31 47.99
C ALA A 1082 -6.22 -5.77 48.75
N GLU A 1083 -5.39 -5.00 48.05
CA GLU A 1083 -4.23 -4.32 48.65
C GLU A 1083 -4.64 -3.29 49.69
N LYS A 1084 -5.75 -2.60 49.44
CA LYS A 1084 -6.38 -1.66 50.38
C LYS A 1084 -7.42 -2.39 51.24
N ILE A 1085 -7.42 -2.06 52.53
CA ILE A 1085 -8.43 -2.51 53.50
C ILE A 1085 -9.56 -1.49 53.53
N TYR A 1086 -10.77 -1.91 53.13
CA TYR A 1086 -11.94 -1.04 53.03
C TYR A 1086 -12.84 -1.09 54.26
N THR A 1087 -12.78 -2.19 55.00
CA THR A 1087 -13.59 -2.41 56.19
C THR A 1087 -12.70 -2.69 57.40
N LYS A 1088 -13.19 -2.37 58.60
CA LYS A 1088 -12.46 -2.61 59.86
C LYS A 1088 -13.38 -3.13 60.95
N HIS A 1089 -12.82 -3.89 61.89
CA HIS A 1089 -13.53 -4.32 63.09
C HIS A 1089 -13.62 -3.19 64.12
N LEU A 1090 -14.74 -3.19 64.86
CA LEU A 1090 -14.90 -2.38 66.07
C LEU A 1090 -14.20 -3.05 67.26
N PRO A 1091 -13.36 -2.33 68.03
CA PRO A 1091 -12.71 -2.89 69.22
C PRO A 1091 -13.74 -3.26 70.29
N GLY A 1092 -13.55 -4.40 70.96
CA GLY A 1092 -14.38 -4.88 72.06
C GLY A 1092 -14.24 -6.38 72.34
N PHE A 1093 -15.14 -6.91 73.17
CA PHE A 1093 -15.18 -8.34 73.49
C PHE A 1093 -15.47 -9.21 72.24
N SER A 1094 -14.68 -10.27 72.06
CA SER A 1094 -14.85 -11.26 71.00
C SER A 1094 -15.65 -12.45 71.53
N ILE A 1095 -16.79 -12.75 70.88
CA ILE A 1095 -17.63 -13.92 71.21
C ILE A 1095 -16.91 -15.23 70.86
N ILE A 1096 -16.02 -15.20 69.85
CA ILE A 1096 -15.28 -16.38 69.38
C ILE A 1096 -14.15 -16.75 70.36
N GLU A 1097 -13.30 -15.77 70.71
CA GLU A 1097 -12.12 -16.00 71.54
C GLU A 1097 -12.35 -15.77 73.04
N GLN A 1098 -13.52 -15.24 73.43
CA GLN A 1098 -13.87 -14.92 74.82
C GLN A 1098 -12.86 -13.98 75.51
N GLU A 1099 -12.25 -13.10 74.73
CA GLU A 1099 -11.28 -12.08 75.18
C GLU A 1099 -11.61 -10.71 74.60
N PHE A 1100 -11.07 -9.65 75.20
CA PHE A 1100 -11.21 -8.30 74.68
C PHE A 1100 -10.19 -8.04 73.58
N LYS A 1101 -10.63 -7.73 72.36
CA LYS A 1101 -9.77 -7.39 71.23
C LYS A 1101 -9.86 -5.88 70.93
N GLY A 1102 -8.73 -5.19 70.91
CA GLY A 1102 -8.67 -3.75 70.67
C GLY A 1102 -7.24 -3.22 70.83
N MET A 1103 -7.02 -1.96 70.48
CA MET A 1103 -5.70 -1.31 70.26
C MET A 1103 -4.59 -1.72 71.25
N ASP A 1104 -3.89 -2.81 70.92
CA ASP A 1104 -2.48 -2.98 71.19
C ASP A 1104 -1.71 -2.54 69.93
N GLU A 1105 -0.42 -2.23 70.07
CA GLU A 1105 0.44 -1.73 68.98
C GLU A 1105 0.63 -2.77 67.83
N ASN A 1106 -0.02 -3.94 67.92
CA ASN A 1106 0.28 -5.11 67.10
C ASN A 1106 -0.65 -5.32 65.89
N SER A 1107 -1.83 -4.70 65.80
CA SER A 1107 -2.79 -4.89 64.68
C SER A 1107 -3.58 -3.64 64.22
N PRO A 1108 -2.93 -2.48 64.01
CA PRO A 1108 -3.63 -1.21 63.67
C PRO A 1108 -4.32 -1.20 62.30
N GLU A 1109 -4.02 -2.16 61.42
CA GLU A 1109 -4.58 -2.23 60.06
C GLU A 1109 -6.00 -2.84 60.02
N ILE A 1110 -6.41 -3.59 61.05
CA ILE A 1110 -7.69 -4.33 61.08
C ILE A 1110 -8.76 -3.66 61.96
N TYR A 1111 -8.37 -2.93 63.01
CA TYR A 1111 -9.29 -2.27 63.94
C TYR A 1111 -9.43 -0.78 63.64
N THR A 1112 -10.64 -0.24 63.82
CA THR A 1112 -10.86 1.22 63.74
C THR A 1112 -10.13 1.94 64.88
N SER A 1113 -9.61 3.14 64.60
CA SER A 1113 -8.95 4.02 65.57
C SER A 1113 -9.93 4.72 66.51
#